data_AF-A0A2M9ZR57-F1
#
_entry.id   AF-A0A2M9ZR57-F1
#
_cell.length_a   1.000
_cell.length_b   1.000
_cell.length_c   1.000
_cell.angle_alpha   90.00
_cell.angle_beta   90.00
_cell.angle_gamma   90.00
#
_symmetry.space_group_name_H-M   'P 1'
#
loop_
_entity.id
_entity.type
_entity.pdbx_description
1 polymer ?
#
loop_
_entity_poly.entity_id
_entity_poly.type
_entity_poly.pdbx_seq_one_letter_code
_entity_poly.pdbx_strand_id
1 'polypeptide(L)'
;METEMNASFLESTFKGRIAVLGGGPMGIHLSTFLSDKSEQIYLWYADRKKAERMQRERSAALLDETVPLPPNIEVVYDFDFLSAGPWIIVLAVPSRLMENVIDRICTTVSPEESHIVLSFTKGVVSTSTRKKTGCITFSDYVARATEDSDLQIEYAAIAGPNLLLEMRQNQHSFFSVASTGEAASSIVEEFFSASRCHSKTFEDVKCLELSGVMKNPIAIACGIASGIPECGSNFEGELISLGFSEILNLLNALNLSAESILEFGLADLITTSTSHSSRNRAYGQRFVRKLISGEDQPNLLERIELFFNPREFIQKEVSQSESHVEGAYSLSTILDLAQEKGIELPLFTVLFEILTRKVSPAELIRFVSKSTTNDVRHISKVAGKRAGLSLASGNEFQQALCQRVLRHINSQPGMTERILRQAKLIVKSLNKRYEEAKEENSSTDLALLPREIQLWEEADYSFEKLNVRDLEKIVEFYVHEIADAYNPFFREMLIHLVAPTRFAISGFKPGGGLPKIGGFVKEIKSLATRYDILYTPTHRSHLDSIEVAFGLRWLGLPVPRYAADKKVMASPGLARVLKALGAYMVDRKRNRNLLYLECLTQYSTLMLEAGIPTLVYPEGTRSRTGGIIPIKTGILSTSVEAYKHTGSEVLVVPIVLSYENVPEDLEFTGKEDHLSFRDFLFKRTEVFMDLCEPIPVSRYIHEDDPTLSISLEITRSWQAHHRILPNQLIAKLLLESGGDISLEDLKSLIAETILSRKGNYLTRDTEEIFERGIRVLKSRSFVKVESDFLKAVDWELLTYYGNMVPDPT
;
A
#
# COMPACT_ATOMS: atom_id res chain seq x y z
N MET A 1 5.28 -0.12 60.29
CA MET A 1 6.10 -1.33 60.09
C MET A 1 5.82 -1.96 58.72
N GLU A 2 4.62 -2.45 58.39
CA GLU A 2 4.31 -2.95 57.02
C GLU A 2 4.49 -1.89 55.92
N THR A 3 4.07 -0.64 56.17
CA THR A 3 4.19 0.48 55.20
C THR A 3 5.63 0.95 54.96
N GLU A 4 6.49 0.90 55.97
CA GLU A 4 7.92 1.23 55.85
C GLU A 4 8.70 0.06 55.20
N MET A 5 8.28 -1.18 55.46
CA MET A 5 8.85 -2.37 54.85
C MET A 5 8.51 -2.43 53.35
N ASN A 6 7.26 -2.12 52.96
CA ASN A 6 6.86 -1.96 51.55
C ASN A 6 7.60 -0.84 50.83
N ALA A 7 7.83 0.31 51.48
CA ALA A 7 8.59 1.41 50.89
C ALA A 7 10.07 1.05 50.66
N SER A 8 10.72 0.37 51.61
CA SER A 8 12.11 -0.11 51.46
C SER A 8 12.27 -1.25 50.46
N PHE A 9 11.26 -2.14 50.37
CA PHE A 9 11.19 -3.19 49.38
C PHE A 9 11.01 -2.61 47.98
N LEU A 10 10.10 -1.64 47.83
CA LEU A 10 9.91 -0.91 46.57
C LEU A 10 11.20 -0.19 46.17
N GLU A 11 11.83 0.63 47.03
CA GLU A 11 13.09 1.35 46.71
C GLU A 11 14.26 0.43 46.30
N SER A 12 14.43 -0.72 46.97
CA SER A 12 15.50 -1.69 46.64
C SER A 12 15.20 -2.53 45.40
N THR A 13 13.93 -2.85 45.14
CA THR A 13 13.47 -3.55 43.93
C THR A 13 13.45 -2.58 42.73
N PHE A 14 13.26 -1.28 42.95
CA PHE A 14 13.12 -0.26 41.92
C PHE A 14 14.40 -0.01 41.11
N LYS A 15 15.57 -0.09 41.77
CA LYS A 15 16.88 -0.07 41.11
C LYS A 15 17.38 -1.46 40.71
N GLY A 16 16.52 -2.46 40.84
CA GLY A 16 16.82 -3.87 40.65
C GLY A 16 17.00 -4.29 39.18
N ARG A 17 17.34 -5.57 39.03
CA ARG A 17 17.55 -6.22 37.74
C ARG A 17 16.19 -6.51 37.09
N ILE A 18 16.01 -6.07 35.84
CA ILE A 18 14.80 -6.36 35.06
C ILE A 18 15.09 -7.48 34.07
N ALA A 19 14.22 -8.48 34.02
CA ALA A 19 14.25 -9.52 32.99
C ALA A 19 13.14 -9.25 31.97
N VAL A 20 13.49 -8.97 30.72
CA VAL A 20 12.52 -8.87 29.62
C VAL A 20 12.54 -10.17 28.83
N LEU A 21 11.52 -11.00 29.01
CA LEU A 21 11.41 -12.28 28.35
C LEU A 21 10.65 -12.12 27.03
N GLY A 22 11.40 -12.16 25.92
CA GLY A 22 10.86 -12.14 24.56
C GLY A 22 11.63 -11.23 23.60
N GLY A 23 12.58 -11.78 22.86
CA GLY A 23 13.31 -11.08 21.78
C GLY A 23 12.50 -10.74 20.51
N GLY A 24 11.17 -10.59 20.63
CA GLY A 24 10.31 -10.10 19.56
C GLY A 24 10.19 -8.56 19.59
N PRO A 25 9.46 -7.95 18.63
CA PRO A 25 9.36 -6.50 18.53
C PRO A 25 8.90 -5.79 19.82
N MET A 26 7.89 -6.35 20.52
CA MET A 26 7.41 -5.75 21.77
C MET A 26 8.46 -5.83 22.88
N GLY A 27 9.09 -6.99 23.10
CA GLY A 27 10.10 -7.13 24.15
C GLY A 27 11.37 -6.34 23.87
N ILE A 28 11.81 -6.24 22.61
CA ILE A 28 12.91 -5.33 22.23
C ILE A 28 12.53 -3.89 22.59
N HIS A 29 11.35 -3.43 22.19
CA HIS A 29 10.89 -2.08 22.51
C HIS A 29 10.82 -1.84 24.02
N LEU A 30 10.22 -2.75 24.79
CA LEU A 30 10.13 -2.65 26.25
C LEU A 30 11.52 -2.65 26.91
N SER A 31 12.45 -3.48 26.45
CA SER A 31 13.83 -3.49 26.98
C SER A 31 14.53 -2.16 26.74
N THR A 32 14.36 -1.55 25.56
CA THR A 32 14.92 -0.22 25.27
C THR A 32 14.22 0.88 26.05
N PHE A 33 12.89 0.80 26.19
CA PHE A 33 12.09 1.80 26.92
C PHE A 33 12.39 1.81 28.42
N LEU A 34 12.62 0.64 29.02
CA LEU A 34 12.94 0.50 30.43
C LEU A 34 14.42 0.74 30.73
N SER A 35 15.28 0.87 29.71
CA SER A 35 16.73 0.98 29.89
C SER A 35 17.15 2.22 30.69
N ASP A 36 16.44 3.34 30.56
CA ASP A 36 16.72 4.55 31.33
C ASP A 36 16.24 4.46 32.79
N LYS A 37 15.44 3.43 33.12
CA LYS A 37 14.79 3.24 34.42
C LYS A 37 15.38 2.09 35.24
N SER A 38 16.41 1.40 34.73
CA SER A 38 17.02 0.24 35.40
C SER A 38 18.53 0.22 35.24
N GLU A 39 19.23 -0.27 36.27
CA GLU A 39 20.68 -0.44 36.25
C GLU A 39 21.12 -1.54 35.26
N GLN A 40 20.34 -2.62 35.15
CA GLN A 40 20.67 -3.76 34.30
C GLN A 40 19.40 -4.46 33.80
N ILE A 41 19.34 -4.68 32.48
CA ILE A 41 18.24 -5.40 31.82
C ILE A 41 18.77 -6.67 31.17
N TYR A 42 18.11 -7.79 31.43
CA TYR A 42 18.36 -9.07 30.76
C TYR A 42 17.28 -9.32 29.72
N LEU A 43 17.63 -9.23 28.44
CA LEU A 43 16.73 -9.49 27.31
C LEU A 43 16.86 -10.96 26.89
N TRP A 44 15.87 -11.78 27.24
CA TRP A 44 15.87 -13.19 26.87
C TRP A 44 15.30 -13.42 25.47
N TYR A 45 16.01 -14.23 24.68
CA TYR A 45 15.53 -14.71 23.39
C TYR A 45 15.73 -16.23 23.21
N ALA A 46 14.62 -16.93 22.93
CA ALA A 46 14.59 -18.39 22.80
C ALA A 46 15.56 -18.97 21.76
N ASP A 47 15.81 -18.25 20.67
CA ASP A 47 16.73 -18.69 19.63
C ASP A 47 18.17 -18.28 19.98
N ARG A 48 18.93 -19.24 20.49
CA ARG A 48 20.32 -19.05 20.89
C ARG A 48 21.18 -18.38 19.82
N LYS A 49 21.06 -18.77 18.55
CA LYS A 49 21.89 -18.19 17.47
C LYS A 49 21.56 -16.72 17.27
N LYS A 50 20.27 -16.37 17.34
CA LYS A 50 19.84 -14.97 17.22
C LYS A 50 20.22 -14.15 18.46
N ALA A 51 20.11 -14.72 19.65
CA ALA A 51 20.53 -14.09 20.90
C ALA A 51 22.04 -13.75 20.88
N GLU A 52 22.88 -14.73 20.55
CA GLU A 52 24.33 -14.56 20.44
C GLU A 52 24.71 -13.52 19.37
N ARG A 53 23.99 -13.51 18.24
CA ARG A 53 24.19 -12.49 17.19
C ARG A 53 23.80 -11.10 17.70
N MET A 54 22.62 -10.96 18.31
CA MET A 54 22.12 -9.70 18.86
C MET A 54 23.06 -9.14 19.95
N GLN A 55 23.59 -10.01 20.82
CA GLN A 55 24.57 -9.62 21.84
C GLN A 55 25.88 -9.12 21.21
N ARG A 56 26.35 -9.76 20.14
CA ARG A 56 27.59 -9.38 19.43
C ARG A 56 27.44 -8.08 18.65
N GLU A 57 26.33 -7.94 17.93
CA GLU A 57 26.06 -6.79 17.06
C GLU A 57 25.55 -5.58 17.83
N ARG A 58 25.14 -5.75 19.11
CA ARG A 58 24.55 -4.70 19.95
C ARG A 58 23.41 -3.95 19.26
N SER A 59 22.65 -4.66 18.43
CA SER A 59 21.50 -4.14 17.68
C SER A 59 20.45 -5.22 17.47
N ALA A 60 19.20 -4.81 17.29
CA ALA A 60 18.06 -5.70 17.15
C ALA A 60 17.10 -5.22 16.06
N ALA A 61 16.47 -6.16 15.36
CA ALA A 61 15.43 -5.84 14.38
C ALA A 61 14.12 -5.49 15.11
N LEU A 62 13.59 -4.29 14.87
CA LEU A 62 12.37 -3.79 15.47
C LEU A 62 11.46 -3.22 14.39
N LEU A 63 10.38 -3.94 14.06
CA LEU A 63 9.54 -3.64 12.90
C LEU A 63 10.39 -3.62 11.62
N ASP A 64 10.36 -2.53 10.86
CA ASP A 64 11.09 -2.36 9.60
C ASP A 64 12.45 -1.64 9.77
N GLU A 65 12.91 -1.49 11.01
CA GLU A 65 14.12 -0.79 11.43
C GLU A 65 15.10 -1.73 12.17
N THR A 66 16.38 -1.36 12.18
CA THR A 66 17.39 -1.95 13.09
C THR A 66 17.73 -0.92 14.15
N VAL A 67 17.53 -1.25 15.42
CA VAL A 67 17.73 -0.34 16.56
C VAL A 67 18.95 -0.76 17.39
N PRO A 68 19.78 0.19 17.85
CA PRO A 68 20.89 -0.12 18.76
C PRO A 68 20.36 -0.53 20.14
N LEU A 69 21.06 -1.46 20.80
CA LEU A 69 20.75 -1.88 22.17
C LEU A 69 21.57 -1.06 23.19
N PRO A 70 20.92 -0.35 24.13
CA PRO A 70 21.58 0.35 25.24
C PRO A 70 22.58 -0.52 26.00
N PRO A 71 23.67 0.05 26.52
CA PRO A 71 24.80 -0.72 27.09
C PRO A 71 24.43 -1.56 28.31
N ASN A 72 23.41 -1.16 29.07
CA ASN A 72 22.88 -1.89 30.24
C ASN A 72 21.93 -3.05 29.87
N ILE A 73 21.69 -3.31 28.58
CA ILE A 73 20.91 -4.48 28.13
C ILE A 73 21.87 -5.63 27.83
N GLU A 74 21.74 -6.75 28.52
CA GLU A 74 22.43 -8.00 28.26
C GLU A 74 21.48 -9.00 27.60
N VAL A 75 21.84 -9.51 26.43
CA VAL A 75 21.02 -10.48 25.71
C VAL A 75 21.39 -11.90 26.15
N VAL A 76 20.40 -12.64 26.65
CA VAL A 76 20.54 -13.98 27.21
C VAL A 76 19.65 -15.00 26.51
N TYR A 77 19.95 -16.29 26.64
CA TYR A 77 19.17 -17.38 26.05
C TYR A 77 18.78 -18.49 27.05
N ASP A 78 19.39 -18.52 28.24
CA ASP A 78 19.02 -19.39 29.35
C ASP A 78 18.30 -18.59 30.47
N PHE A 79 17.97 -19.25 31.57
CA PHE A 79 17.25 -18.67 32.70
C PHE A 79 18.12 -18.60 33.96
N ASP A 80 19.37 -19.07 33.89
CA ASP A 80 20.23 -19.27 35.07
C ASP A 80 20.48 -17.95 35.82
N PHE A 81 20.43 -16.83 35.10
CA PHE A 81 20.51 -15.48 35.65
C PHE A 81 19.42 -15.15 36.67
N LEU A 82 18.25 -15.82 36.62
CA LEU A 82 17.13 -15.60 37.55
C LEU A 82 17.32 -16.26 38.93
N SER A 83 18.39 -17.04 39.13
CA SER A 83 18.60 -17.84 40.34
C SER A 83 18.88 -17.06 41.63
N ALA A 84 19.22 -15.76 41.53
CA ALA A 84 19.55 -14.94 42.68
C ALA A 84 19.11 -13.48 42.51
N GLY A 85 18.48 -12.94 43.55
CA GLY A 85 17.99 -11.57 43.65
C GLY A 85 16.49 -11.44 43.34
N PRO A 86 15.80 -10.45 43.90
CA PRO A 86 14.43 -10.12 43.49
C PRO A 86 14.42 -9.69 42.02
N TRP A 87 13.36 -10.08 41.30
CA TRP A 87 13.27 -9.86 39.85
C TRP A 87 11.95 -9.17 39.49
N ILE A 88 12.06 -8.17 38.61
CA ILE A 88 10.93 -7.68 37.83
C ILE A 88 11.00 -8.35 36.46
N ILE A 89 10.06 -9.24 36.18
CA ILE A 89 10.03 -10.08 34.99
C ILE A 89 8.93 -9.59 34.04
N VAL A 90 9.31 -9.02 32.91
CA VAL A 90 8.41 -8.54 31.86
C VAL A 90 8.20 -9.63 30.81
N LEU A 91 6.97 -10.13 30.67
CA LEU A 91 6.62 -11.19 29.72
C LEU A 91 6.08 -10.62 28.41
N ALA A 92 6.88 -10.71 27.35
CA ALA A 92 6.54 -10.26 25.99
C ALA A 92 6.79 -11.36 24.94
N VAL A 93 6.55 -12.63 25.33
CA VAL A 93 6.69 -13.80 24.46
C VAL A 93 5.40 -14.08 23.69
N PRO A 94 5.45 -14.79 22.55
CA PRO A 94 4.25 -15.34 21.93
C PRO A 94 3.47 -16.23 22.90
N SER A 95 2.13 -16.18 22.86
CA SER A 95 1.26 -16.87 23.82
C SER A 95 1.54 -18.38 23.94
N ARG A 96 1.87 -19.04 22.82
CA ARG A 96 2.23 -20.46 22.75
C ARG A 96 3.48 -20.86 23.55
N LEU A 97 4.35 -19.92 23.91
CA LEU A 97 5.56 -20.17 24.69
C LEU A 97 5.35 -19.86 26.18
N MET A 98 4.25 -19.20 26.53
CA MET A 98 4.02 -18.63 27.85
C MET A 98 4.02 -19.69 28.96
N GLU A 99 3.33 -20.82 28.77
CA GLU A 99 3.28 -21.93 29.76
C GLU A 99 4.69 -22.43 30.10
N ASN A 100 5.50 -22.75 29.08
CA ASN A 100 6.88 -23.20 29.28
C ASN A 100 7.78 -22.13 29.95
N VAL A 101 7.52 -20.85 29.65
CA VAL A 101 8.26 -19.74 30.25
C VAL A 101 7.89 -19.58 31.71
N ILE A 102 6.60 -19.65 32.06
CA ILE A 102 6.13 -19.63 33.44
C ILE A 102 6.72 -20.79 34.24
N ASP A 103 6.68 -22.02 33.71
CA ASP A 103 7.29 -23.18 34.36
C ASP A 103 8.78 -22.99 34.63
N ARG A 104 9.51 -22.41 33.67
CA ARG A 104 10.94 -22.11 33.82
C ARG A 104 11.22 -21.03 34.84
N ILE A 105 10.38 -19.98 34.90
CA ILE A 105 10.49 -18.95 35.93
C ILE A 105 10.33 -19.60 37.30
N CYS A 106 9.20 -20.29 37.52
CA CYS A 106 8.88 -20.90 38.81
C CYS A 106 9.92 -21.95 39.26
N THR A 107 10.60 -22.62 38.34
CA THR A 107 11.67 -23.59 38.69
C THR A 107 13.05 -22.97 38.93
N THR A 108 13.26 -21.70 38.55
CA THR A 108 14.58 -21.06 38.61
C THR A 108 14.68 -19.95 39.65
N VAL A 109 13.61 -19.21 39.91
CA VAL A 109 13.62 -18.11 40.88
C VAL A 109 13.74 -18.62 42.32
N SER A 110 14.30 -17.79 43.20
CA SER A 110 14.51 -18.14 44.61
C SER A 110 13.17 -18.14 45.38
N PRO A 111 12.82 -19.20 46.12
CA PRO A 111 11.63 -19.19 46.98
C PRO A 111 11.73 -18.21 48.17
N GLU A 112 12.94 -17.79 48.53
CA GLU A 112 13.17 -16.88 49.67
C GLU A 112 12.95 -15.40 49.32
N GLU A 113 12.80 -15.08 48.03
CA GLU A 113 12.70 -13.70 47.53
C GLU A 113 11.33 -13.44 46.91
N SER A 114 10.88 -12.18 46.97
CA SER A 114 9.63 -11.76 46.32
C SER A 114 9.93 -11.28 44.89
N HIS A 115 9.17 -11.79 43.93
CA HIS A 115 9.32 -11.47 42.51
C HIS A 115 8.04 -10.85 41.94
N ILE A 116 8.18 -10.10 40.85
CA ILE A 116 7.07 -9.41 40.19
C ILE A 116 7.06 -9.78 38.72
N VAL A 117 5.89 -10.16 38.21
CA VAL A 117 5.68 -10.56 36.81
C VAL A 117 4.73 -9.57 36.13
N LEU A 118 5.20 -8.93 35.07
CA LEU A 118 4.45 -7.94 34.28
C LEU A 118 4.18 -8.50 32.88
N SER A 119 2.94 -8.89 32.59
CA SER A 119 2.58 -9.58 31.35
C SER A 119 1.99 -8.65 30.30
N PHE A 120 2.69 -8.53 29.17
CA PHE A 120 2.21 -7.91 27.92
C PHE A 120 1.66 -8.94 26.93
N THR A 121 1.72 -10.22 27.28
CA THR A 121 1.38 -11.33 26.40
C THR A 121 -0.14 -11.54 26.41
N LYS A 122 -0.77 -11.43 25.24
CA LYS A 122 -2.24 -11.57 25.07
C LYS A 122 -2.56 -13.00 24.63
N GLY A 123 -3.03 -13.85 25.55
CA GLY A 123 -3.33 -15.25 25.28
C GLY A 123 -4.11 -15.94 26.40
N VAL A 124 -4.39 -17.22 26.21
CA VAL A 124 -5.03 -18.12 27.20
C VAL A 124 -4.25 -19.42 27.28
N VAL A 125 -4.40 -20.15 28.38
CA VAL A 125 -3.76 -21.44 28.59
C VAL A 125 -4.21 -22.44 27.53
N SER A 126 -3.30 -23.31 27.06
CA SER A 126 -3.63 -24.33 26.07
C SER A 126 -4.75 -25.26 26.54
N THR A 127 -5.54 -25.78 25.61
CA THR A 127 -6.61 -26.76 25.88
C THR A 127 -6.08 -27.99 26.64
N SER A 128 -4.85 -28.42 26.35
CA SER A 128 -4.24 -29.57 27.00
C SER A 128 -3.91 -29.33 28.47
N THR A 129 -3.42 -28.14 28.81
CA THR A 129 -3.07 -27.76 30.18
C THR A 129 -4.32 -27.38 30.95
N ARG A 130 -5.23 -26.61 30.36
CA ARG A 130 -6.52 -26.26 30.97
C ARG A 130 -7.31 -27.50 31.41
N LYS A 131 -7.34 -28.58 30.62
CA LYS A 131 -7.98 -29.85 31.01
C LYS A 131 -7.33 -30.55 32.20
N LYS A 132 -6.03 -30.33 32.44
CA LYS A 132 -5.27 -30.93 33.56
C LYS A 132 -5.33 -30.07 34.81
N THR A 133 -5.23 -28.74 34.65
CA THR A 133 -5.03 -27.80 35.76
C THR A 133 -6.29 -27.01 36.12
N GLY A 134 -7.26 -26.90 35.20
CA GLY A 134 -8.42 -26.02 35.34
C GLY A 134 -8.13 -24.54 35.10
N CYS A 135 -6.87 -24.15 34.87
CA CYS A 135 -6.46 -22.76 34.65
C CYS A 135 -6.94 -22.27 33.28
N ILE A 136 -7.55 -21.08 33.22
CA ILE A 136 -8.04 -20.49 31.97
C ILE A 136 -7.04 -19.43 31.48
N THR A 137 -6.63 -18.53 32.36
CA THR A 137 -5.73 -17.43 32.04
C THR A 137 -4.30 -17.69 32.51
N PHE A 138 -3.34 -16.88 32.09
CA PHE A 138 -1.96 -17.03 32.56
C PHE A 138 -1.81 -16.60 34.02
N SER A 139 -2.61 -15.63 34.49
CA SER A 139 -2.67 -15.33 35.93
C SER A 139 -3.10 -16.54 36.76
N ASP A 140 -4.10 -17.32 36.31
CA ASP A 140 -4.51 -18.58 36.97
C ASP A 140 -3.37 -19.59 37.01
N TYR A 141 -2.58 -19.65 35.93
CA TYR A 141 -1.49 -20.60 35.80
C TYR A 141 -0.30 -20.23 36.70
N VAL A 142 0.05 -18.94 36.75
CA VAL A 142 1.08 -18.42 37.67
C VAL A 142 0.67 -18.68 39.11
N ALA A 143 -0.55 -18.30 39.50
CA ALA A 143 -1.05 -18.51 40.87
C ALA A 143 -0.98 -19.98 41.30
N ARG A 144 -1.36 -20.90 40.41
CA ARG A 144 -1.24 -22.34 40.67
C ARG A 144 0.21 -22.80 40.79
N ALA A 145 1.08 -22.38 39.86
CA ALA A 145 2.49 -22.78 39.87
C ALA A 145 3.23 -22.25 41.11
N THR A 146 2.84 -21.08 41.61
CA THR A 146 3.39 -20.49 42.83
C THR A 146 2.89 -21.17 44.09
N GLU A 147 1.61 -21.59 44.13
CA GLU A 147 1.06 -22.38 45.25
C GLU A 147 1.78 -23.74 45.39
N ASP A 148 2.05 -24.42 44.27
CA ASP A 148 2.74 -25.72 44.26
C ASP A 148 4.22 -25.63 44.72
N SER A 149 4.82 -24.44 44.65
CA SER A 149 6.27 -24.20 44.85
C SER A 149 6.61 -23.26 46.01
N ASP A 150 5.61 -22.79 46.77
CA ASP A 150 5.73 -21.81 47.87
C ASP A 150 6.49 -20.52 47.46
N LEU A 151 6.25 -20.06 46.23
CA LEU A 151 6.90 -18.87 45.66
C LEU A 151 6.11 -17.60 45.92
N GLN A 152 6.79 -16.50 46.21
CA GLN A 152 6.18 -15.18 46.33
C GLN A 152 6.25 -14.42 45.01
N ILE A 153 5.20 -14.50 44.19
CA ILE A 153 5.13 -13.78 42.91
C ILE A 153 3.84 -12.96 42.83
N GLU A 154 3.97 -11.64 42.66
CA GLU A 154 2.86 -10.79 42.23
C GLU A 154 2.80 -10.73 40.70
N TYR A 155 1.59 -10.83 40.13
CA TYR A 155 1.35 -10.82 38.69
C TYR A 155 0.49 -9.63 38.29
N ALA A 156 0.92 -8.87 37.28
CA ALA A 156 0.14 -7.84 36.64
C ALA A 156 -0.05 -8.14 35.14
N ALA A 157 -1.30 -8.20 34.70
CA ALA A 157 -1.67 -8.21 33.29
C ALA A 157 -1.75 -6.77 32.77
N ILE A 158 -1.19 -6.54 31.58
CA ILE A 158 -1.14 -5.22 30.93
C ILE A 158 -1.77 -5.31 29.54
N ALA A 159 -2.84 -4.55 29.33
CA ALA A 159 -3.53 -4.41 28.06
C ALA A 159 -3.84 -2.93 27.78
N GLY A 160 -4.75 -2.66 26.84
CA GLY A 160 -5.14 -1.29 26.47
C GLY A 160 -4.70 -0.90 25.05
N PRO A 161 -5.13 0.29 24.57
CA PRO A 161 -4.79 0.78 23.24
C PRO A 161 -3.32 1.27 23.23
N ASN A 162 -2.43 0.35 22.89
CA ASN A 162 -0.97 0.53 22.93
C ASN A 162 -0.28 -0.09 21.70
N LEU A 163 -0.64 0.41 20.51
CA LEU A 163 -0.06 -0.08 19.25
C LEU A 163 1.45 0.22 19.20
N LEU A 164 2.25 -0.84 19.02
CA LEU A 164 3.72 -0.75 19.04
C LEU A 164 4.28 0.32 18.07
N LEU A 165 3.68 0.48 16.89
CA LEU A 165 4.13 1.49 15.92
C LEU A 165 3.94 2.91 16.45
N GLU A 166 2.81 3.18 17.11
CA GLU A 166 2.49 4.48 17.70
C GLU A 166 3.37 4.75 18.93
N MET A 167 3.62 3.73 19.76
CA MET A 167 4.57 3.81 20.88
C MET A 167 5.97 4.18 20.38
N ARG A 168 6.42 3.59 19.27
CA ARG A 168 7.71 3.89 18.63
C ARG A 168 7.79 5.30 18.07
N GLN A 169 6.68 5.81 17.54
CA GLN A 169 6.55 7.19 17.09
C GLN A 169 6.35 8.18 18.26
N ASN A 170 6.52 7.71 19.50
CA ASN A 170 6.33 8.48 20.72
C ASN A 170 4.94 9.12 20.77
N GLN A 171 3.89 8.44 20.33
CA GLN A 171 2.51 8.92 20.41
C GLN A 171 1.85 8.51 21.73
N HIS A 172 0.72 9.13 22.05
CA HIS A 172 0.00 8.84 23.29
C HIS A 172 -0.49 7.39 23.34
N SER A 173 -0.13 6.66 24.38
CA SER A 173 -0.51 5.25 24.59
C SER A 173 -1.15 5.08 25.97
N PHE A 174 -2.20 4.25 26.03
CA PHE A 174 -2.93 4.00 27.28
C PHE A 174 -2.79 2.54 27.68
N PHE A 175 -2.43 2.31 28.94
CA PHE A 175 -2.19 1.00 29.53
C PHE A 175 -3.24 0.74 30.62
N SER A 176 -3.99 -0.32 30.44
CA SER A 176 -4.87 -0.88 31.45
C SER A 176 -4.12 -1.97 32.19
N VAL A 177 -4.03 -1.84 33.50
CA VAL A 177 -3.23 -2.70 34.37
C VAL A 177 -4.16 -3.37 35.36
N ALA A 178 -4.11 -4.70 35.46
CA ALA A 178 -4.80 -5.42 36.52
C ALA A 178 -3.82 -6.36 37.20
N SER A 179 -3.78 -6.32 38.53
CA SER A 179 -2.72 -6.96 39.32
C SER A 179 -3.27 -7.84 40.44
N THR A 180 -2.52 -8.87 40.83
CA THR A 180 -2.79 -9.68 42.03
C THR A 180 -2.26 -9.05 43.32
N GLY A 181 -1.46 -7.97 43.22
CA GLY A 181 -0.91 -7.24 44.36
C GLY A 181 -0.53 -5.78 44.06
N GLU A 182 -0.35 -4.98 45.11
CA GLU A 182 -0.11 -3.53 45.02
C GLU A 182 1.31 -3.19 44.54
N ALA A 183 2.30 -4.04 44.80
CA ALA A 183 3.67 -3.77 44.37
C ALA A 183 3.78 -3.85 42.85
N ALA A 184 3.16 -4.87 42.24
CA ALA A 184 3.15 -5.03 40.79
C ALA A 184 2.40 -3.89 40.07
N SER A 185 1.26 -3.41 40.58
CA SER A 185 0.56 -2.26 39.99
C SER A 185 1.37 -0.97 40.12
N SER A 186 1.98 -0.72 41.28
CA SER A 186 2.80 0.48 41.53
C SER A 186 4.00 0.55 40.58
N ILE A 187 4.68 -0.58 40.35
CA ILE A 187 5.80 -0.64 39.41
C ILE A 187 5.37 -0.32 37.99
N VAL A 188 4.21 -0.83 37.54
CA VAL A 188 3.71 -0.52 36.20
C VAL A 188 3.36 0.96 36.07
N GLU A 189 2.70 1.54 37.07
CA GLU A 189 2.40 2.98 37.06
C GLU A 189 3.67 3.82 36.95
N GLU A 190 4.75 3.46 37.66
CA GLU A 190 6.01 4.19 37.58
C GLU A 190 6.78 3.94 36.27
N PHE A 191 6.76 2.71 35.76
CA PHE A 191 7.38 2.38 34.47
C PHE A 191 6.69 3.08 33.30
N PHE A 192 5.38 3.31 33.38
CA PHE A 192 4.59 3.87 32.27
C PHE A 192 4.04 5.28 32.53
N SER A 193 4.56 6.01 33.52
CA SER A 193 4.21 7.43 33.81
C SER A 193 5.09 8.45 33.07
N ALA A 194 5.45 8.16 31.81
CA ALA A 194 6.13 9.13 30.94
C ALA A 194 5.14 10.16 30.36
N SER A 195 5.64 11.26 29.76
CA SER A 195 4.79 12.35 29.24
C SER A 195 3.70 11.94 28.23
N ARG A 196 3.84 10.77 27.60
CA ARG A 196 2.90 10.24 26.60
C ARG A 196 2.39 8.83 26.90
N CYS A 197 2.73 8.25 28.05
CA CYS A 197 2.23 6.96 28.49
C CYS A 197 1.29 7.19 29.68
N HIS A 198 0.11 6.57 29.64
CA HIS A 198 -0.93 6.77 30.65
C HIS A 198 -1.38 5.40 31.17
N SER A 199 -1.18 5.12 32.45
CA SER A 199 -1.62 3.87 33.08
C SER A 199 -2.87 4.09 33.93
N LYS A 200 -3.80 3.13 33.91
CA LYS A 200 -4.92 3.03 34.84
C LYS A 200 -5.01 1.61 35.39
N THR A 201 -5.18 1.51 36.70
CA THR A 201 -5.25 0.26 37.45
C THR A 201 -6.70 -0.23 37.64
N PHE A 202 -6.87 -1.56 37.65
CA PHE A 202 -8.14 -2.28 37.73
C PHE A 202 -7.97 -3.55 38.57
N GLU A 203 -9.07 -4.08 39.10
CA GLU A 203 -9.04 -5.27 39.97
C GLU A 203 -9.15 -6.60 39.19
N ASP A 204 -9.89 -6.63 38.08
CA ASP A 204 -10.22 -7.87 37.37
C ASP A 204 -9.14 -8.35 36.38
N VAL A 205 -8.10 -9.02 36.90
CA VAL A 205 -6.98 -9.59 36.09
C VAL A 205 -7.48 -10.52 34.99
N LYS A 206 -8.37 -11.46 35.32
CA LYS A 206 -8.87 -12.46 34.37
C LYS A 206 -9.67 -11.82 33.23
N CYS A 207 -10.49 -10.82 33.54
CA CYS A 207 -11.29 -10.11 32.54
C CYS A 207 -10.38 -9.30 31.60
N LEU A 208 -9.32 -8.68 32.12
CA LEU A 208 -8.33 -7.97 31.32
C LEU A 208 -7.60 -8.90 30.34
N GLU A 209 -7.13 -10.07 30.79
CA GLU A 209 -6.44 -11.05 29.92
C GLU A 209 -7.37 -11.58 28.81
N LEU A 210 -8.60 -11.96 29.17
CA LEU A 210 -9.58 -12.50 28.23
C LEU A 210 -10.04 -11.47 27.19
N SER A 211 -10.32 -10.23 27.61
CA SER A 211 -10.68 -9.16 26.67
C SER A 211 -9.53 -8.83 25.71
N GLY A 212 -8.29 -8.81 26.22
CA GLY A 212 -7.09 -8.55 25.43
C GLY A 212 -6.81 -9.61 24.36
N VAL A 213 -7.17 -10.87 24.59
CA VAL A 213 -7.01 -11.93 23.58
C VAL A 213 -8.17 -11.95 22.57
N MET A 214 -9.42 -11.80 23.02
CA MET A 214 -10.60 -11.97 22.16
C MET A 214 -10.78 -10.85 21.13
N LYS A 215 -10.21 -9.66 21.36
CA LYS A 215 -10.20 -8.59 20.36
C LYS A 215 -9.45 -8.95 19.08
N ASN A 216 -8.46 -9.85 19.15
CA ASN A 216 -7.55 -10.09 18.04
C ASN A 216 -8.24 -10.82 16.87
N PRO A 217 -9.05 -11.89 17.10
CA PRO A 217 -9.93 -12.45 16.08
C PRO A 217 -10.87 -11.42 15.44
N ILE A 218 -11.49 -10.54 16.24
CA ILE A 218 -12.40 -9.49 15.72
C ILE A 218 -11.65 -8.56 14.78
N ALA A 219 -10.44 -8.14 15.13
CA ALA A 219 -9.60 -7.33 14.26
C ALA A 219 -9.25 -8.03 12.95
N ILE A 220 -9.05 -9.35 12.93
CA ILE A 220 -8.88 -10.13 11.70
C ILE A 220 -10.16 -10.07 10.86
N ALA A 221 -11.34 -10.27 11.48
CA ALA A 221 -12.62 -10.19 10.78
C ALA A 221 -12.85 -8.80 10.17
N CYS A 222 -12.56 -7.72 10.90
CA CYS A 222 -12.60 -6.36 10.38
C CYS A 222 -11.61 -6.15 9.23
N GLY A 223 -10.41 -6.74 9.33
CA GLY A 223 -9.44 -6.77 8.23
C GLY A 223 -9.98 -7.44 6.98
N ILE A 224 -10.62 -8.61 7.12
CA ILE A 224 -11.27 -9.34 6.03
C ILE A 224 -12.40 -8.47 5.44
N ALA A 225 -13.27 -7.91 6.28
CA ALA A 225 -14.36 -7.06 5.84
C ALA A 225 -13.84 -5.85 5.04
N SER A 226 -12.80 -5.17 5.52
CA SER A 226 -12.23 -4.00 4.85
C SER A 226 -11.61 -4.29 3.47
N GLY A 227 -11.32 -5.57 3.16
CA GLY A 227 -10.90 -5.97 1.82
C GLY A 227 -12.04 -6.37 0.88
N ILE A 228 -13.29 -6.34 1.35
CA ILE A 228 -14.49 -6.59 0.54
C ILE A 228 -15.10 -5.25 0.13
N PRO A 229 -15.23 -4.94 -1.18
CA PRO A 229 -15.69 -3.61 -1.64
C PRO A 229 -17.06 -3.16 -1.11
N GLU A 230 -17.98 -4.09 -0.79
CA GLU A 230 -19.30 -3.74 -0.25
C GLU A 230 -19.30 -3.39 1.25
N CYS A 231 -18.21 -3.66 1.96
CA CYS A 231 -18.09 -3.48 3.40
C CYS A 231 -17.41 -2.15 3.74
N GLY A 232 -18.21 -1.10 3.94
CA GLY A 232 -17.74 0.19 4.45
C GLY A 232 -17.75 0.28 5.98
N SER A 233 -17.46 1.47 6.52
CA SER A 233 -17.37 1.73 7.97
C SER A 233 -18.63 1.38 8.76
N ASN A 234 -19.82 1.45 8.15
CA ASN A 234 -21.07 1.03 8.79
C ASN A 234 -21.08 -0.47 9.10
N PHE A 235 -20.62 -1.29 8.15
CA PHE A 235 -20.50 -2.74 8.33
C PHE A 235 -19.44 -3.07 9.38
N GLU A 236 -18.32 -2.35 9.34
CA GLU A 236 -17.25 -2.51 10.32
C GLU A 236 -17.72 -2.19 11.74
N GLY A 237 -18.52 -1.13 11.93
CA GLY A 237 -19.11 -0.78 13.21
C GLY A 237 -20.04 -1.88 13.76
N GLU A 238 -20.91 -2.44 12.92
CA GLU A 238 -21.78 -3.56 13.33
C GLU A 238 -20.97 -4.82 13.65
N LEU A 239 -19.94 -5.11 12.86
CA LEU A 239 -19.05 -6.25 13.10
C LEU A 239 -18.31 -6.13 14.43
N ILE A 240 -17.83 -4.94 14.79
CA ILE A 240 -17.20 -4.67 16.10
C ILE A 240 -18.22 -4.87 17.22
N SER A 241 -19.46 -4.39 17.05
CA SER A 241 -20.56 -4.56 18.02
C SER A 241 -20.90 -6.04 18.27
N LEU A 242 -21.03 -6.83 17.21
CA LEU A 242 -21.26 -8.28 17.28
C LEU A 242 -20.09 -9.00 17.95
N GLY A 243 -18.86 -8.65 17.57
CA GLY A 243 -17.66 -9.18 18.21
C GLY A 243 -17.59 -8.87 19.70
N PHE A 244 -17.91 -7.63 20.09
CA PHE A 244 -17.98 -7.23 21.49
C PHE A 244 -19.03 -8.03 22.26
N SER A 245 -20.19 -8.29 21.66
CA SER A 245 -21.25 -9.12 22.24
C SER A 245 -20.78 -10.56 22.52
N GLU A 246 -19.95 -11.14 21.64
CA GLU A 246 -19.34 -12.46 21.88
C GLU A 246 -18.32 -12.48 23.01
N ILE A 247 -17.58 -11.38 23.20
CA ILE A 247 -16.71 -11.23 24.37
C ILE A 247 -17.56 -11.26 25.64
N LEU A 248 -18.65 -10.48 25.69
CA LEU A 248 -19.56 -10.46 26.83
C LEU A 248 -20.16 -11.84 27.11
N ASN A 249 -20.57 -12.58 26.09
CA ASN A 249 -21.13 -13.92 26.24
C ASN A 249 -20.13 -14.90 26.87
N LEU A 250 -18.87 -14.88 26.43
CA LEU A 250 -17.84 -15.74 27.01
C LEU A 250 -17.53 -15.34 28.45
N LEU A 251 -17.39 -14.05 28.74
CA LEU A 251 -17.14 -13.57 30.10
C LEU A 251 -18.27 -13.94 31.06
N ASN A 252 -19.52 -13.78 30.65
CA ASN A 252 -20.69 -14.18 31.44
C ASN A 252 -20.70 -15.70 31.71
N ALA A 253 -20.36 -16.52 30.71
CA ALA A 253 -20.23 -17.97 30.90
C ALA A 253 -19.10 -18.39 31.85
N LEU A 254 -18.14 -17.48 32.08
CA LEU A 254 -17.05 -17.62 33.05
C LEU A 254 -17.36 -16.95 34.40
N ASN A 255 -18.55 -16.40 34.59
CA ASN A 255 -18.98 -15.63 35.77
C ASN A 255 -18.10 -14.39 36.03
N LEU A 256 -17.61 -13.74 34.97
CA LEU A 256 -16.84 -12.49 35.05
C LEU A 256 -17.75 -11.29 34.77
N SER A 257 -17.44 -10.13 35.39
CA SER A 257 -18.24 -8.92 35.26
C SER A 257 -18.13 -8.30 33.86
N ALA A 258 -19.29 -8.07 33.24
CA ALA A 258 -19.42 -7.35 31.97
C ALA A 258 -19.18 -5.83 32.11
N GLU A 259 -19.31 -5.26 33.30
CA GLU A 259 -19.09 -3.82 33.54
C GLU A 259 -17.61 -3.48 33.43
N SER A 260 -16.74 -4.34 33.97
CA SER A 260 -15.28 -4.16 33.97
C SER A 260 -14.72 -4.02 32.55
N ILE A 261 -15.26 -4.76 31.56
CA ILE A 261 -14.75 -4.70 30.18
C ILE A 261 -15.02 -3.35 29.49
N LEU A 262 -16.07 -2.62 29.88
CA LEU A 262 -16.38 -1.31 29.30
C LEU A 262 -15.30 -0.30 29.65
N GLU A 263 -14.62 -0.48 30.79
CA GLU A 263 -13.60 0.46 31.26
C GLU A 263 -12.23 0.28 30.59
N PHE A 264 -11.85 -0.95 30.23
CA PHE A 264 -10.50 -1.23 29.69
C PHE A 264 -10.47 -2.02 28.38
N GLY A 265 -11.47 -2.84 28.09
CA GLY A 265 -11.46 -3.73 26.93
C GLY A 265 -11.98 -3.08 25.65
N LEU A 266 -13.00 -2.22 25.75
CA LEU A 266 -13.65 -1.60 24.59
C LEU A 266 -12.69 -0.72 23.78
N ALA A 267 -11.87 0.10 24.45
CA ALA A 267 -10.92 0.97 23.77
C ALA A 267 -9.87 0.17 22.97
N ASP A 268 -9.28 -0.86 23.58
CA ASP A 268 -8.29 -1.71 22.89
C ASP A 268 -8.93 -2.46 21.69
N LEU A 269 -10.18 -2.92 21.83
CA LEU A 269 -10.93 -3.53 20.74
C LEU A 269 -11.12 -2.55 19.56
N ILE A 270 -11.59 -1.33 19.82
CA ILE A 270 -11.83 -0.32 18.78
C ILE A 270 -10.52 0.03 18.08
N THR A 271 -9.48 0.37 18.84
CA THR A 271 -8.16 0.73 18.29
C THR A 271 -7.59 -0.39 17.44
N THR A 272 -7.66 -1.64 17.91
CA THR A 272 -7.08 -2.79 17.18
C THR A 272 -7.89 -3.17 15.95
N SER A 273 -9.21 -2.98 16.00
CA SER A 273 -10.10 -3.33 14.90
C SER A 273 -10.06 -2.28 13.79
N THR A 274 -9.89 -0.99 14.10
CA THR A 274 -9.98 0.11 13.13
C THR A 274 -8.62 0.61 12.62
N SER A 275 -7.53 0.42 13.36
CA SER A 275 -6.21 0.95 12.98
C SER A 275 -5.51 0.11 11.92
N HIS A 276 -4.92 0.78 10.93
CA HIS A 276 -4.06 0.17 9.91
C HIS A 276 -2.75 -0.39 10.49
N SER A 277 -2.32 0.14 11.63
CA SER A 277 -1.10 -0.30 12.34
C SER A 277 -1.30 -1.62 13.09
N SER A 278 -2.54 -2.14 13.16
CA SER A 278 -2.87 -3.42 13.76
C SER A 278 -2.42 -4.59 12.86
N ARG A 279 -1.53 -5.44 13.38
CA ARG A 279 -1.05 -6.64 12.66
C ARG A 279 -2.17 -7.63 12.34
N ASN A 280 -3.16 -7.78 13.23
CA ASN A 280 -4.31 -8.66 13.03
C ASN A 280 -5.23 -8.15 11.90
N ARG A 281 -5.52 -6.84 11.88
CA ARG A 281 -6.30 -6.22 10.80
C ARG A 281 -5.57 -6.32 9.47
N ALA A 282 -4.28 -5.97 9.44
CA ALA A 282 -3.45 -6.06 8.25
C ALA A 282 -3.36 -7.50 7.72
N TYR A 283 -3.30 -8.51 8.61
CA TYR A 283 -3.38 -9.92 8.21
C TYR A 283 -4.71 -10.25 7.54
N GLY A 284 -5.85 -9.89 8.14
CA GLY A 284 -7.17 -10.12 7.55
C GLY A 284 -7.32 -9.49 6.16
N GLN A 285 -6.80 -8.26 5.98
CA GLN A 285 -6.78 -7.57 4.69
C GLN A 285 -5.96 -8.32 3.64
N ARG A 286 -4.75 -8.77 3.99
CA ARG A 286 -3.90 -9.54 3.08
C ARG A 286 -4.54 -10.88 2.74
N PHE A 287 -5.12 -11.55 3.73
CA PHE A 287 -5.79 -12.83 3.57
C PHE A 287 -6.93 -12.74 2.55
N VAL A 288 -7.86 -11.79 2.73
CA VAL A 288 -9.01 -11.66 1.82
C VAL A 288 -8.59 -11.22 0.42
N ARG A 289 -7.57 -10.36 0.29
CA ARG A 289 -7.02 -9.96 -1.02
C ARG A 289 -6.42 -11.15 -1.78
N LYS A 290 -5.64 -12.02 -1.10
CA LYS A 290 -5.12 -13.26 -1.70
C LYS A 290 -6.21 -14.22 -2.14
N LEU A 291 -7.28 -14.31 -1.35
CA LEU A 291 -8.43 -15.16 -1.68
C LEU A 291 -9.22 -14.61 -2.89
N ILE A 292 -9.48 -13.29 -2.94
CA ILE A 292 -10.23 -12.64 -4.03
C ILE A 292 -9.44 -12.64 -5.34
N SER A 293 -8.11 -12.40 -5.27
CA SER A 293 -7.21 -12.40 -6.43
C SER A 293 -6.99 -13.80 -7.02
N GLY A 294 -7.31 -14.86 -6.27
CA GLY A 294 -7.17 -16.26 -6.68
C GLY A 294 -5.75 -16.80 -6.55
N GLU A 295 -4.85 -16.08 -5.86
CA GLU A 295 -3.48 -16.51 -5.55
C GLU A 295 -3.45 -17.68 -4.57
N ASP A 296 -4.49 -17.81 -3.76
CA ASP A 296 -4.60 -18.74 -2.65
C ASP A 296 -5.52 -19.92 -2.99
N GLN A 297 -5.12 -20.71 -4.00
CA GLN A 297 -5.72 -22.01 -4.21
C GLN A 297 -4.91 -23.07 -3.47
N PRO A 298 -5.46 -23.70 -2.42
CA PRO A 298 -4.72 -24.73 -1.71
C PRO A 298 -4.38 -25.85 -2.68
N ASN A 299 -3.10 -26.21 -2.73
CA ASN A 299 -2.62 -27.35 -3.50
C ASN A 299 -3.20 -28.66 -2.93
N LEU A 300 -3.05 -29.79 -3.62
CA LEU A 300 -3.68 -31.05 -3.21
C LEU A 300 -3.31 -31.48 -1.77
N LEU A 301 -2.06 -31.22 -1.36
CA LEU A 301 -1.56 -31.51 -0.01
C LEU A 301 -2.22 -30.59 1.03
N GLU A 302 -2.31 -29.30 0.75
CA GLU A 302 -2.97 -28.31 1.60
C GLU A 302 -4.47 -28.57 1.72
N ARG A 303 -5.14 -29.07 0.66
CA ARG A 303 -6.54 -29.49 0.71
C ARG A 303 -6.75 -30.70 1.62
N ILE A 304 -5.82 -31.65 1.57
CA ILE A 304 -5.82 -32.82 2.47
C ILE A 304 -5.55 -32.35 3.91
N GLU A 305 -4.57 -31.48 4.13
CA GLU A 305 -4.22 -30.92 5.45
C GLU A 305 -5.38 -30.10 6.04
N LEU A 306 -6.06 -29.28 5.23
CA LEU A 306 -7.29 -28.55 5.61
C LEU A 306 -8.43 -29.50 6.02
N PHE A 307 -8.51 -30.68 5.41
CA PHE A 307 -9.54 -31.67 5.73
C PHE A 307 -9.25 -32.40 7.04
N PHE A 308 -8.01 -32.81 7.26
CA PHE A 308 -7.62 -33.60 8.45
C PHE A 308 -7.25 -32.72 9.65
N ASN A 309 -6.46 -31.67 9.46
CA ASN A 309 -5.90 -30.82 10.52
C ASN A 309 -6.05 -29.31 10.20
N PRO A 310 -7.28 -28.78 10.13
CA PRO A 310 -7.52 -27.36 9.79
C PRO A 310 -6.85 -26.37 10.74
N ARG A 311 -6.63 -26.77 12.00
CA ARG A 311 -5.98 -25.94 13.02
C ARG A 311 -4.48 -25.80 12.76
N GLU A 312 -3.78 -26.90 12.50
CA GLU A 312 -2.34 -26.89 12.18
C GLU A 312 -2.07 -26.12 10.89
N PHE A 313 -2.98 -26.21 9.92
CA PHE A 313 -2.90 -25.45 8.67
C PHE A 313 -2.86 -23.93 8.92
N ILE A 314 -3.80 -23.39 9.71
CA ILE A 314 -3.80 -21.95 10.06
C ILE A 314 -2.50 -21.57 10.76
N GLN A 315 -2.02 -22.39 11.69
CA GLN A 315 -0.79 -22.11 12.43
C GLN A 315 0.44 -22.05 11.51
N LYS A 316 0.52 -22.98 10.55
CA LYS A 316 1.61 -23.05 9.57
C LYS A 316 1.56 -21.85 8.60
N GLU A 317 0.37 -21.50 8.10
CA GLU A 317 0.17 -20.36 7.21
C GLU A 317 0.57 -19.04 7.89
N VAL A 318 0.15 -18.85 9.13
CA VAL A 318 0.48 -17.66 9.92
C VAL A 318 1.97 -17.63 10.29
N SER A 319 2.58 -18.78 10.59
CA SER A 319 4.02 -18.90 10.86
C SER A 319 4.89 -18.56 9.65
N GLN A 320 4.40 -18.83 8.43
CA GLN A 320 5.08 -18.47 7.18
C GLN A 320 4.90 -16.99 6.83
N SER A 321 3.91 -16.32 7.40
CA SER A 321 3.76 -14.88 7.25
C SER A 321 4.79 -14.15 8.11
N GLU A 322 5.46 -13.14 7.56
CA GLU A 322 6.49 -12.34 8.26
C GLU A 322 5.95 -11.61 9.51
N SER A 323 4.62 -11.58 9.69
CA SER A 323 3.94 -10.98 10.83
C SER A 323 3.54 -12.07 11.83
N HIS A 324 4.07 -12.05 13.05
CA HIS A 324 3.51 -12.85 14.15
C HIS A 324 2.08 -12.35 14.49
N VAL A 325 1.05 -13.08 14.06
CA VAL A 325 -0.37 -12.74 14.20
C VAL A 325 -1.03 -13.64 15.25
N GLU A 326 -1.11 -13.16 16.50
CA GLU A 326 -1.66 -13.92 17.63
C GLU A 326 -3.15 -14.27 17.46
N GLY A 327 -3.94 -13.43 16.78
CA GLY A 327 -5.40 -13.60 16.67
C GLY A 327 -5.83 -14.89 15.99
N ALA A 328 -5.05 -15.38 15.03
CA ALA A 328 -5.34 -16.63 14.34
C ALA A 328 -5.07 -17.86 15.23
N TYR A 329 -4.06 -17.80 16.10
CA TYR A 329 -3.77 -18.84 17.08
C TYR A 329 -4.84 -18.88 18.17
N SER A 330 -5.13 -17.71 18.75
CA SER A 330 -6.07 -17.59 19.87
C SER A 330 -7.49 -18.00 19.51
N LEU A 331 -7.89 -17.82 18.25
CA LEU A 331 -9.23 -18.19 17.76
C LEU A 331 -9.57 -19.66 18.08
N SER A 332 -8.64 -20.58 17.82
CA SER A 332 -8.87 -22.01 18.06
C SER A 332 -9.03 -22.33 19.55
N THR A 333 -8.23 -21.69 20.41
CA THR A 333 -8.27 -21.91 21.86
C THR A 333 -9.51 -21.27 22.50
N ILE A 334 -9.96 -20.12 21.96
CA ILE A 334 -11.21 -19.48 22.39
C ILE A 334 -12.41 -20.35 22.03
N LEU A 335 -12.45 -20.92 20.81
CA LEU A 335 -13.53 -21.83 20.40
C LEU A 335 -13.56 -23.10 21.24
N ASP A 336 -12.40 -23.67 21.59
CA ASP A 336 -12.31 -24.80 22.52
C ASP A 336 -12.87 -24.42 23.91
N LEU A 337 -12.51 -23.25 24.43
CA LEU A 337 -13.02 -22.75 25.71
C LEU A 337 -14.53 -22.51 25.69
N ALA A 338 -15.06 -21.94 24.60
CA ALA A 338 -16.50 -21.75 24.41
C ALA A 338 -17.24 -23.10 24.41
N GLN A 339 -16.71 -24.09 23.70
CA GLN A 339 -17.24 -25.46 23.67
C GLN A 339 -17.23 -26.11 25.06
N GLU A 340 -16.13 -25.96 25.81
CA GLU A 340 -16.01 -26.44 27.19
C GLU A 340 -17.06 -25.80 28.13
N LYS A 341 -17.48 -24.56 27.84
CA LYS A 341 -18.51 -23.82 28.60
C LYS A 341 -19.92 -23.96 28.03
N GLY A 342 -20.09 -24.73 26.95
CA GLY A 342 -21.40 -24.98 26.35
C GLY A 342 -22.03 -23.74 25.70
N ILE A 343 -21.23 -22.79 25.25
CA ILE A 343 -21.71 -21.60 24.52
C ILE A 343 -21.24 -21.61 23.07
N GLU A 344 -22.01 -20.96 22.21
CA GLU A 344 -21.65 -20.74 20.81
C GLU A 344 -21.09 -19.32 20.63
N LEU A 345 -20.05 -19.21 19.81
CA LEU A 345 -19.48 -17.93 19.36
C LEU A 345 -19.59 -17.88 17.82
N PRO A 346 -20.76 -17.49 17.28
CA PRO A 346 -21.04 -17.60 15.84
C PRO A 346 -20.08 -16.84 14.93
N LEU A 347 -19.73 -15.59 15.25
CA LEU A 347 -18.77 -14.78 14.50
C LEU A 347 -17.39 -15.44 14.51
N PHE A 348 -16.92 -15.92 15.66
CA PHE A 348 -15.63 -16.59 15.76
C PHE A 348 -15.63 -17.91 14.99
N THR A 349 -16.76 -18.61 14.99
CA THR A 349 -16.95 -19.84 14.20
C THR A 349 -16.90 -19.54 12.70
N VAL A 350 -17.65 -18.54 12.22
CA VAL A 350 -17.63 -18.10 10.81
C VAL A 350 -16.22 -17.66 10.41
N LEU A 351 -15.54 -16.89 11.26
CA LEU A 351 -14.16 -16.48 11.01
C LEU A 351 -13.22 -17.69 10.89
N PHE A 352 -13.35 -18.68 11.77
CA PHE A 352 -12.57 -19.91 11.71
C PHE A 352 -12.84 -20.69 10.42
N GLU A 353 -14.10 -20.77 9.99
CA GLU A 353 -14.47 -21.41 8.72
C GLU A 353 -13.92 -20.67 7.50
N ILE A 354 -13.87 -19.34 7.54
CA ILE A 354 -13.27 -18.52 6.48
C ILE A 354 -11.75 -18.76 6.41
N LEU A 355 -11.05 -18.73 7.55
CA LEU A 355 -9.60 -18.96 7.62
C LEU A 355 -9.22 -20.38 7.19
N THR A 356 -10.08 -21.36 7.48
CA THR A 356 -9.94 -22.76 7.01
C THR A 356 -10.49 -22.98 5.59
N ARG A 357 -10.90 -21.92 4.89
CA ARG A 357 -11.42 -21.96 3.51
C ARG A 357 -12.62 -22.89 3.32
N LYS A 358 -13.35 -23.20 4.40
CA LYS A 358 -14.60 -23.98 4.37
C LYS A 358 -15.74 -23.16 3.80
N VAL A 359 -15.76 -21.86 4.10
CA VAL A 359 -16.76 -20.91 3.61
C VAL A 359 -16.06 -19.69 2.99
N SER A 360 -16.76 -19.01 2.09
CA SER A 360 -16.24 -17.79 1.46
C SER A 360 -16.29 -16.60 2.42
N PRO A 361 -15.43 -15.57 2.26
CA PRO A 361 -15.50 -14.33 3.04
C PRO A 361 -16.85 -13.61 2.97
N ALA A 362 -17.65 -13.85 1.91
CA ALA A 362 -19.01 -13.33 1.80
C ALA A 362 -19.95 -13.89 2.88
N GLU A 363 -19.60 -14.99 3.54
CA GLU A 363 -20.35 -15.52 4.68
C GLU A 363 -20.29 -14.58 5.88
N LEU A 364 -19.22 -13.81 6.03
CA LEU A 364 -19.14 -12.75 7.04
C LEU A 364 -20.23 -11.69 6.82
N ILE A 365 -20.49 -11.34 5.55
CA ILE A 365 -21.57 -10.41 5.19
C ILE A 365 -22.94 -11.02 5.52
N ARG A 366 -23.17 -12.29 5.16
CA ARG A 366 -24.42 -13.00 5.51
C ARG A 366 -24.67 -12.98 7.01
N PHE A 367 -23.64 -13.32 7.77
CA PHE A 367 -23.70 -13.39 9.22
C PHE A 367 -24.08 -12.03 9.82
N VAL A 368 -23.34 -10.96 9.48
CA VAL A 368 -23.57 -9.62 10.03
C VAL A 368 -24.91 -9.04 9.55
N SER A 369 -25.30 -9.26 8.30
CA SER A 369 -26.56 -8.73 7.75
C SER A 369 -27.81 -9.52 8.15
N LYS A 370 -27.66 -10.68 8.80
CA LYS A 370 -28.74 -11.63 9.14
C LYS A 370 -29.62 -11.99 7.92
N SER A 371 -29.05 -11.94 6.72
CA SER A 371 -29.78 -12.17 5.48
C SER A 371 -30.06 -13.67 5.30
N THR A 372 -31.34 -14.04 5.22
CA THR A 372 -31.80 -15.43 4.97
C THR A 372 -31.94 -15.74 3.47
N THR A 373 -31.76 -14.73 2.61
CA THR A 373 -31.82 -14.92 1.17
C THR A 373 -30.49 -15.46 0.65
N ASN A 374 -30.54 -16.53 -0.17
CA ASN A 374 -29.39 -16.95 -0.97
C ASN A 374 -28.86 -15.82 -1.88
N ASP A 375 -29.67 -14.77 -2.10
CA ASP A 375 -29.27 -13.45 -2.53
C ASP A 375 -28.43 -12.73 -1.44
N VAL A 376 -27.30 -13.32 -1.07
CA VAL A 376 -26.11 -12.47 -1.10
C VAL A 376 -26.09 -11.99 -2.53
N ARG A 377 -26.26 -10.69 -2.75
CA ARG A 377 -25.79 -10.09 -4.00
C ARG A 377 -24.36 -10.59 -4.12
N HIS A 378 -24.14 -11.64 -4.91
CA HIS A 378 -22.86 -12.27 -5.17
C HIS A 378 -21.81 -11.16 -5.13
N ILE A 379 -20.95 -11.03 -4.10
CA ILE A 379 -19.93 -9.96 -3.95
C ILE A 379 -20.24 -8.79 -4.88
N SER A 380 -21.33 -8.06 -4.57
CA SER A 380 -22.08 -7.17 -5.46
C SER A 380 -21.56 -7.20 -6.88
N LYS A 381 -21.84 -8.29 -7.64
CA LYS A 381 -21.06 -8.76 -8.79
C LYS A 381 -20.59 -7.51 -9.45
N VAL A 382 -19.33 -7.13 -9.20
CA VAL A 382 -18.74 -5.99 -9.89
C VAL A 382 -19.13 -6.27 -11.32
N ALA A 383 -20.00 -5.41 -11.87
CA ALA A 383 -20.81 -5.84 -13.00
C ALA A 383 -19.80 -6.34 -14.03
N GLY A 384 -19.88 -7.65 -14.32
CA GLY A 384 -18.78 -8.31 -15.02
C GLY A 384 -18.55 -7.54 -16.31
N LYS A 385 -17.27 -7.29 -16.63
CA LYS A 385 -16.85 -6.53 -17.80
C LYS A 385 -17.81 -6.73 -18.98
N ARG A 386 -18.47 -5.66 -19.43
CA ARG A 386 -19.48 -5.73 -20.49
C ARG A 386 -18.81 -6.14 -21.80
N ALA A 387 -19.05 -7.37 -22.26
CA ALA A 387 -18.49 -7.87 -23.51
C ALA A 387 -19.14 -7.18 -24.72
N GLY A 388 -18.34 -6.82 -25.73
CA GLY A 388 -18.84 -6.38 -27.05
C GLY A 388 -18.68 -4.90 -27.40
N LEU A 389 -18.42 -4.00 -26.44
CA LEU A 389 -18.19 -2.57 -26.73
C LEU A 389 -16.74 -2.22 -27.05
N SER A 390 -15.78 -3.14 -26.91
CA SER A 390 -14.37 -2.94 -27.29
C SER A 390 -14.16 -2.65 -28.78
N LEU A 391 -15.19 -2.89 -29.61
CA LEU A 391 -15.27 -2.60 -31.04
C LEU A 391 -15.95 -1.25 -31.35
N ALA A 392 -16.54 -0.57 -30.36
CA ALA A 392 -17.29 0.66 -30.57
C ALA A 392 -16.36 1.79 -31.04
N SER A 393 -16.49 2.15 -32.30
CA SER A 393 -15.70 3.16 -32.99
C SER A 393 -16.52 3.68 -34.18
N GLY A 394 -16.15 4.83 -34.73
CA GLY A 394 -16.86 5.43 -35.87
C GLY A 394 -18.09 6.25 -35.47
N ASN A 395 -18.95 6.50 -36.45
CA ASN A 395 -19.98 7.54 -36.36
C ASN A 395 -21.04 7.28 -35.29
N GLU A 396 -21.44 6.03 -35.06
CA GLU A 396 -22.44 5.68 -34.04
C GLU A 396 -21.92 5.98 -32.63
N PHE A 397 -20.65 5.67 -32.36
CA PHE A 397 -20.00 5.98 -31.09
C PHE A 397 -19.90 7.50 -30.88
N GLN A 398 -19.54 8.24 -31.93
CA GLN A 398 -19.48 9.71 -31.89
C GLN A 398 -20.87 10.32 -31.61
N GLN A 399 -21.93 9.83 -32.25
CA GLN A 399 -23.29 10.31 -31.99
C GLN A 399 -23.74 10.00 -30.56
N ALA A 400 -23.46 8.81 -30.04
CA ALA A 400 -23.76 8.45 -28.65
C ALA A 400 -23.02 9.36 -27.66
N LEU A 401 -21.76 9.68 -27.94
CA LEU A 401 -20.97 10.60 -27.13
C LEU A 401 -21.50 12.04 -27.21
N CYS A 402 -21.88 12.55 -28.38
CA CYS A 402 -22.50 13.87 -28.51
C CYS A 402 -23.76 13.98 -27.65
N GLN A 403 -24.65 13.00 -27.76
CA GLN A 403 -25.87 12.96 -26.95
C GLN A 403 -25.58 12.89 -25.45
N ARG A 404 -24.55 12.14 -25.05
CA ARG A 404 -24.13 12.03 -23.66
C ARG A 404 -23.62 13.36 -23.13
N VAL A 405 -22.71 14.03 -23.85
CA VAL A 405 -22.14 15.32 -23.47
C VAL A 405 -23.25 16.36 -23.33
N LEU A 406 -24.16 16.44 -24.30
CA LEU A 406 -25.30 17.37 -24.25
C LEU A 406 -26.22 17.09 -23.06
N ARG A 407 -26.54 15.81 -22.79
CA ARG A 407 -27.33 15.43 -21.60
C ARG A 407 -26.62 15.81 -20.31
N HIS A 408 -25.32 15.54 -20.20
CA HIS A 408 -24.52 15.88 -19.02
C HIS A 408 -24.53 17.38 -18.76
N ILE A 409 -24.22 18.20 -19.78
CA ILE A 409 -24.19 19.65 -19.66
C ILE A 409 -25.57 20.22 -19.30
N ASN A 410 -26.63 19.76 -19.96
CA ASN A 410 -27.99 20.24 -19.71
C ASN A 410 -28.56 19.79 -18.36
N SER A 411 -28.07 18.69 -17.79
CA SER A 411 -28.49 18.21 -16.47
C SER A 411 -27.90 19.04 -15.33
N GLN A 412 -26.78 19.74 -15.55
CA GLN A 412 -26.12 20.55 -14.54
C GLN A 412 -26.69 21.99 -14.53
N PRO A 413 -27.23 22.48 -13.40
CA PRO A 413 -27.80 23.83 -13.32
C PRO A 413 -26.80 24.92 -13.71
N GLY A 414 -27.13 25.69 -14.76
CA GLY A 414 -26.34 26.84 -15.20
C GLY A 414 -25.04 26.51 -15.96
N MET A 415 -24.73 25.24 -16.21
CA MET A 415 -23.48 24.87 -16.89
C MET A 415 -23.43 25.37 -18.35
N THR A 416 -24.53 25.20 -19.10
CA THR A 416 -24.67 25.71 -20.48
C THR A 416 -24.40 27.22 -20.55
N GLU A 417 -24.90 27.98 -19.58
CA GLU A 417 -24.71 29.42 -19.52
C GLU A 417 -23.25 29.80 -19.19
N ARG A 418 -22.62 29.08 -18.25
CA ARG A 418 -21.21 29.27 -17.92
C ARG A 418 -20.29 29.02 -19.11
N ILE A 419 -20.59 28.00 -19.91
CA ILE A 419 -19.87 27.68 -21.15
C ILE A 419 -20.04 28.79 -22.17
N LEU A 420 -21.29 29.20 -22.46
CA LEU A 420 -21.58 30.23 -23.48
C LEU A 420 -20.98 31.60 -23.12
N ARG A 421 -20.92 31.95 -21.83
CA ARG A 421 -20.24 33.19 -21.37
C ARG A 421 -18.74 33.22 -21.69
N GLN A 422 -18.10 32.08 -21.98
CA GLN A 422 -16.70 32.04 -22.40
C GLN A 422 -16.51 32.30 -23.91
N ALA A 423 -17.58 32.33 -24.72
CA ALA A 423 -17.50 32.37 -26.17
C ALA A 423 -16.62 33.51 -26.71
N LYS A 424 -16.85 34.76 -26.28
CA LYS A 424 -16.03 35.94 -26.68
C LYS A 424 -14.54 35.77 -26.37
N LEU A 425 -14.22 35.23 -25.20
CA LEU A 425 -12.83 35.00 -24.79
C LEU A 425 -12.19 33.88 -25.62
N ILE A 426 -12.95 32.82 -25.90
CA ILE A 426 -12.50 31.70 -26.75
C ILE A 426 -12.25 32.19 -28.17
N VAL A 427 -13.18 32.94 -28.79
CA VAL A 427 -13.02 33.52 -30.13
C VAL A 427 -11.77 34.40 -30.19
N LYS A 428 -11.54 35.27 -29.20
CA LYS A 428 -10.33 36.09 -29.13
C LYS A 428 -9.05 35.24 -29.06
N SER A 429 -9.06 34.19 -28.24
CA SER A 429 -7.92 33.27 -28.11
C SER A 429 -7.66 32.47 -29.38
N LEU A 430 -8.71 32.01 -30.07
CA LEU A 430 -8.60 31.24 -31.31
C LEU A 430 -8.11 32.10 -32.47
N ASN A 431 -8.58 33.35 -32.59
CA ASN A 431 -8.08 34.30 -33.59
C ASN A 431 -6.59 34.57 -33.42
N LYS A 432 -6.13 34.79 -32.17
CA LYS A 432 -4.69 34.94 -31.90
C LYS A 432 -3.90 33.70 -32.35
N ARG A 433 -4.38 32.51 -31.99
CA ARG A 433 -3.75 31.24 -32.36
C ARG A 433 -3.75 31.02 -33.89
N TYR A 434 -4.77 31.49 -34.59
CA TYR A 434 -4.86 31.40 -36.04
C TYR A 434 -3.80 32.27 -36.73
N GLU A 435 -3.53 33.48 -36.23
CA GLU A 435 -2.44 34.31 -36.72
C GLU A 435 -1.07 33.68 -36.43
N GLU A 436 -0.84 33.16 -35.20
CA GLU A 436 0.37 32.40 -34.86
C GLU A 436 0.56 31.19 -35.81
N ALA A 437 -0.52 30.48 -36.16
CA ALA A 437 -0.47 29.34 -37.07
C ALA A 437 -0.11 29.70 -38.52
N LYS A 438 -0.45 30.93 -38.98
CA LYS A 438 -0.01 31.44 -40.29
C LYS A 438 1.49 31.71 -40.31
N GLU A 439 2.02 32.26 -39.22
CA GLU A 439 3.45 32.50 -39.06
C GLU A 439 4.25 31.19 -38.98
N GLU A 440 3.73 30.20 -38.26
CA GLU A 440 4.35 28.88 -38.06
C GLU A 440 4.09 27.87 -39.21
N ASN A 441 3.32 28.23 -40.24
CA ASN A 441 2.87 27.34 -41.33
C ASN A 441 2.25 26.01 -40.85
N SER A 442 1.47 26.05 -39.77
CA SER A 442 0.83 24.86 -39.19
C SER A 442 -0.39 24.43 -40.02
N SER A 443 -0.20 23.46 -40.92
CA SER A 443 -1.24 22.99 -41.84
C SER A 443 -2.52 22.48 -41.14
N THR A 444 -2.40 21.89 -39.95
CA THR A 444 -3.52 21.33 -39.19
C THR A 444 -4.37 22.41 -38.52
N ASP A 445 -3.73 23.41 -37.91
CA ASP A 445 -4.43 24.52 -37.25
C ASP A 445 -5.09 25.45 -38.29
N LEU A 446 -4.43 25.69 -39.43
CA LEU A 446 -4.97 26.48 -40.54
C LEU A 446 -6.26 25.87 -41.14
N ALA A 447 -6.39 24.54 -41.10
CA ALA A 447 -7.57 23.84 -41.61
C ALA A 447 -8.75 23.84 -40.62
N LEU A 448 -8.49 23.73 -39.31
CA LEU A 448 -9.52 23.48 -38.30
C LEU A 448 -10.00 24.77 -37.59
N LEU A 449 -9.10 25.70 -37.29
CA LEU A 449 -9.43 26.89 -36.49
C LEU A 449 -10.48 27.82 -37.13
N PRO A 450 -10.52 28.05 -38.46
CA PRO A 450 -11.55 28.91 -39.05
C PRO A 450 -12.97 28.41 -38.78
N ARG A 451 -13.17 27.09 -38.81
CA ARG A 451 -14.46 26.48 -38.52
C ARG A 451 -14.82 26.58 -37.04
N GLU A 452 -13.87 26.36 -36.15
CA GLU A 452 -14.06 26.51 -34.70
C GLU A 452 -14.45 27.95 -34.33
N ILE A 453 -13.76 28.95 -34.90
CA ILE A 453 -14.05 30.38 -34.70
C ILE A 453 -15.48 30.67 -35.12
N GLN A 454 -15.87 30.26 -36.34
CA GLN A 454 -17.22 30.47 -36.87
C GLN A 454 -18.29 29.89 -35.92
N LEU A 455 -18.09 28.65 -35.44
CA LEU A 455 -19.06 27.99 -34.56
C LEU A 455 -19.25 28.73 -33.22
N TRP A 456 -18.16 29.24 -32.64
CA TRP A 456 -18.26 30.04 -31.42
C TRP A 456 -18.87 31.43 -31.64
N GLU A 457 -18.63 32.07 -32.79
CA GLU A 457 -19.27 33.33 -33.17
C GLU A 457 -20.78 33.16 -33.38
N GLU A 458 -21.20 32.07 -34.05
CA GLU A 458 -22.61 31.71 -34.22
C GLU A 458 -23.30 31.47 -32.85
N ALA A 459 -22.61 30.80 -31.93
CA ALA A 459 -23.12 30.54 -30.58
C ALA A 459 -23.18 31.80 -29.71
N ASP A 460 -22.16 32.66 -29.74
CA ASP A 460 -22.16 33.95 -29.02
C ASP A 460 -23.30 34.86 -29.50
N TYR A 461 -23.47 34.97 -30.82
CA TYR A 461 -24.56 35.73 -31.42
C TYR A 461 -25.94 35.19 -30.98
N SER A 462 -26.14 33.88 -31.07
CA SER A 462 -27.40 33.23 -30.71
C SER A 462 -27.73 33.35 -29.23
N PHE A 463 -26.72 33.29 -28.35
CA PHE A 463 -26.88 33.47 -26.92
C PHE A 463 -27.22 34.92 -26.55
N GLU A 464 -26.49 35.90 -27.08
CA GLU A 464 -26.65 37.32 -26.75
C GLU A 464 -27.89 37.96 -27.40
N LYS A 465 -28.23 37.57 -28.64
CA LYS A 465 -29.31 38.20 -29.41
C LYS A 465 -30.63 37.43 -29.37
N LEU A 466 -30.56 36.10 -29.30
CA LEU A 466 -31.75 35.24 -29.42
C LEU A 466 -32.05 34.47 -28.12
N ASN A 467 -31.19 34.57 -27.10
CA ASN A 467 -31.24 33.80 -25.85
C ASN A 467 -31.35 32.27 -26.09
N VAL A 468 -30.80 31.81 -27.21
CA VAL A 468 -30.75 30.39 -27.59
C VAL A 468 -29.50 29.76 -26.98
N ARG A 469 -29.67 28.62 -26.32
CA ARG A 469 -28.62 27.91 -25.58
C ARG A 469 -28.23 26.61 -26.27
N ASP A 470 -27.92 26.70 -27.55
CA ASP A 470 -27.56 25.56 -28.38
C ASP A 470 -26.03 25.40 -28.44
N LEU A 471 -25.54 24.21 -28.12
CA LEU A 471 -24.14 23.82 -28.16
C LEU A 471 -23.90 22.62 -29.09
N GLU A 472 -24.94 22.09 -29.75
CA GLU A 472 -24.89 20.81 -30.47
C GLU A 472 -23.79 20.80 -31.53
N LYS A 473 -23.74 21.83 -32.39
CA LYS A 473 -22.71 21.93 -33.44
C LYS A 473 -21.28 22.01 -32.91
N ILE A 474 -21.06 22.66 -31.76
CA ILE A 474 -19.73 22.78 -31.14
C ILE A 474 -19.33 21.46 -30.50
N VAL A 475 -20.28 20.78 -29.83
CA VAL A 475 -20.07 19.45 -29.25
C VAL A 475 -19.72 18.45 -30.34
N GLU A 476 -20.46 18.43 -31.47
CA GLU A 476 -20.16 17.58 -32.62
C GLU A 476 -18.75 17.83 -33.17
N PHE A 477 -18.36 19.11 -33.28
CA PHE A 477 -17.02 19.48 -33.71
C PHE A 477 -15.92 18.90 -32.79
N TYR A 478 -16.04 19.07 -31.48
CA TYR A 478 -15.02 18.54 -30.54
C TYR A 478 -15.04 17.02 -30.44
N VAL A 479 -16.23 16.40 -30.43
CA VAL A 479 -16.33 14.94 -30.38
C VAL A 479 -15.69 14.32 -31.61
N HIS A 480 -15.92 14.86 -32.80
CA HIS A 480 -15.29 14.37 -34.03
C HIS A 480 -13.77 14.57 -34.02
N GLU A 481 -13.30 15.68 -33.44
CA GLU A 481 -11.88 15.97 -33.31
C GLU A 481 -11.18 15.00 -32.33
N ILE A 482 -11.75 14.81 -31.14
CA ILE A 482 -11.21 13.99 -30.05
C ILE A 482 -11.27 12.51 -30.42
N ALA A 483 -12.42 12.02 -30.89
CA ALA A 483 -12.67 10.61 -31.05
C ALA A 483 -11.65 9.92 -31.97
N ASP A 484 -11.28 8.70 -31.56
CA ASP A 484 -10.47 7.81 -32.36
C ASP A 484 -11.27 7.22 -33.55
N ALA A 485 -10.55 6.48 -34.41
CA ALA A 485 -11.12 5.70 -35.50
C ALA A 485 -10.65 4.24 -35.38
N TYR A 486 -10.75 3.68 -34.19
CA TYR A 486 -10.15 2.41 -33.81
C TYR A 486 -10.51 1.29 -34.79
N ASN A 487 -9.50 0.60 -35.33
CA ASN A 487 -9.69 -0.54 -36.21
C ASN A 487 -8.91 -1.76 -35.65
N PRO A 488 -9.61 -2.79 -35.15
CA PRO A 488 -8.98 -3.93 -34.50
C PRO A 488 -8.11 -4.75 -35.45
N PHE A 489 -8.52 -4.93 -36.71
CA PHE A 489 -7.77 -5.68 -37.70
C PHE A 489 -6.45 -4.97 -38.07
N PHE A 490 -6.54 -3.66 -38.32
CA PHE A 490 -5.38 -2.84 -38.67
C PHE A 490 -4.37 -2.76 -37.51
N ARG A 491 -4.87 -2.71 -36.27
CA ARG A 491 -4.06 -2.74 -35.06
C ARG A 491 -3.26 -4.03 -34.92
N GLU A 492 -3.92 -5.19 -35.00
CA GLU A 492 -3.22 -6.47 -34.90
C GLU A 492 -2.18 -6.64 -36.02
N MET A 493 -2.53 -6.26 -37.26
CA MET A 493 -1.58 -6.29 -38.38
C MET A 493 -0.33 -5.43 -38.10
N LEU A 494 -0.50 -4.19 -37.64
CA LEU A 494 0.63 -3.30 -37.35
C LEU A 494 1.48 -3.78 -36.17
N ILE A 495 0.86 -4.23 -35.09
CA ILE A 495 1.59 -4.78 -33.93
C ILE A 495 2.46 -5.96 -34.37
N HIS A 496 1.96 -6.84 -35.24
CA HIS A 496 2.71 -7.97 -35.79
C HIS A 496 3.83 -7.56 -36.75
N LEU A 497 3.73 -6.42 -37.43
CA LEU A 497 4.79 -5.89 -38.30
C LEU A 497 5.88 -5.14 -37.52
N VAL A 498 5.54 -4.54 -36.38
CA VAL A 498 6.48 -3.74 -35.58
C VAL A 498 7.48 -4.61 -34.82
N ALA A 499 7.10 -5.79 -34.33
CA ALA A 499 8.05 -6.67 -33.62
C ALA A 499 9.21 -7.19 -34.51
N PRO A 500 8.98 -7.68 -35.75
CA PRO A 500 10.06 -8.08 -36.67
C PRO A 500 10.90 -6.90 -37.16
N THR A 501 10.27 -5.75 -37.44
CA THR A 501 11.01 -4.54 -37.87
C THR A 501 11.86 -3.96 -36.73
N ARG A 502 11.39 -3.98 -35.47
CA ARG A 502 12.20 -3.65 -34.29
C ARG A 502 13.46 -4.52 -34.20
N PHE A 503 13.30 -5.83 -34.42
CA PHE A 503 14.40 -6.79 -34.39
C PHE A 503 15.40 -6.56 -35.55
N ALA A 504 14.89 -6.27 -36.75
CA ALA A 504 15.71 -6.04 -37.95
C ALA A 504 16.46 -4.70 -37.93
N ILE A 505 15.86 -3.63 -37.39
CA ILE A 505 16.44 -2.28 -37.37
C ILE A 505 17.51 -2.15 -36.27
N SER A 506 17.37 -2.86 -35.14
CA SER A 506 18.28 -2.72 -34.00
C SER A 506 19.58 -3.54 -34.10
N GLY A 507 19.69 -4.47 -35.05
CA GLY A 507 20.94 -5.16 -35.36
C GLY A 507 21.58 -5.88 -34.16
N PHE A 508 20.78 -6.52 -33.29
CA PHE A 508 21.22 -7.24 -32.09
C PHE A 508 21.90 -6.39 -30.99
N LYS A 509 21.71 -5.06 -30.97
CA LYS A 509 22.22 -4.21 -29.88
C LYS A 509 21.40 -4.36 -28.57
N PRO A 510 22.02 -4.20 -27.38
CA PRO A 510 21.29 -4.11 -26.10
C PRO A 510 20.27 -2.96 -26.15
N GLY A 511 19.01 -3.20 -25.77
CA GLY A 511 17.92 -2.22 -25.86
C GLY A 511 17.09 -2.26 -27.15
N GLY A 512 17.44 -3.14 -28.11
CA GLY A 512 16.68 -3.37 -29.35
C GLY A 512 15.41 -4.22 -29.21
N GLY A 513 15.25 -4.87 -28.06
CA GLY A 513 14.19 -5.83 -27.77
C GLY A 513 12.95 -5.22 -27.11
N LEU A 514 12.17 -6.08 -26.46
CA LEU A 514 11.04 -5.68 -25.63
C LEU A 514 11.52 -4.93 -24.37
N PRO A 515 10.70 -4.03 -23.80
CA PRO A 515 10.99 -3.48 -22.49
C PRO A 515 11.14 -4.63 -21.48
N LYS A 516 12.06 -4.49 -20.53
CA LYS A 516 12.21 -5.45 -19.43
C LYS A 516 11.09 -5.21 -18.44
N ILE A 517 10.18 -6.17 -18.33
CA ILE A 517 8.96 -6.02 -17.55
C ILE A 517 9.14 -6.64 -16.16
N GLY A 518 8.77 -5.89 -15.12
CA GLY A 518 8.71 -6.35 -13.73
C GLY A 518 7.43 -5.93 -13.00
N GLY A 519 7.41 -6.17 -11.69
CA GLY A 519 6.28 -5.81 -10.81
C GLY A 519 5.14 -6.82 -10.78
N PHE A 520 3.91 -6.35 -10.51
CA PHE A 520 2.70 -7.14 -10.22
C PHE A 520 2.02 -7.75 -11.46
N VAL A 521 2.83 -8.27 -12.38
CA VAL A 521 2.38 -8.78 -13.69
C VAL A 521 1.32 -9.89 -13.56
N LYS A 522 1.52 -10.86 -12.65
CA LYS A 522 0.62 -12.01 -12.50
C LYS A 522 -0.73 -11.59 -11.92
N GLU A 523 -0.71 -10.75 -10.91
CA GLU A 523 -1.90 -10.20 -10.27
C GLU A 523 -2.75 -9.42 -11.27
N ILE A 524 -2.13 -8.46 -11.97
CA ILE A 524 -2.83 -7.63 -12.96
C ILE A 524 -3.44 -8.49 -14.08
N LYS A 525 -2.77 -9.55 -14.53
CA LYS A 525 -3.35 -10.48 -15.52
C LYS A 525 -4.60 -11.20 -14.99
N SER A 526 -4.57 -11.66 -13.74
CA SER A 526 -5.75 -12.28 -13.10
C SER A 526 -6.91 -11.29 -13.07
N LEU A 527 -6.64 -10.08 -12.61
CA LEU A 527 -7.65 -9.05 -12.39
C LEU A 527 -8.18 -8.42 -13.69
N ALA A 528 -7.35 -8.29 -14.72
CA ALA A 528 -7.71 -7.72 -16.04
C ALA A 528 -8.83 -8.47 -16.77
N THR A 529 -9.07 -9.72 -16.38
CA THR A 529 -10.16 -10.54 -16.94
C THR A 529 -11.53 -10.17 -16.37
N ARG A 530 -11.57 -9.55 -15.18
CA ARG A 530 -12.80 -9.28 -14.43
C ARG A 530 -13.14 -7.79 -14.34
N TYR A 531 -12.12 -6.95 -14.29
CA TYR A 531 -12.25 -5.53 -13.97
C TYR A 531 -11.80 -4.62 -15.12
N ASP A 532 -12.31 -3.39 -15.11
CA ASP A 532 -11.92 -2.36 -16.08
C ASP A 532 -10.58 -1.74 -15.66
N ILE A 533 -9.75 -1.37 -16.64
CA ILE A 533 -8.37 -0.94 -16.34
C ILE A 533 -8.12 0.48 -16.84
N LEU A 534 -7.62 1.31 -15.95
CA LEU A 534 -7.00 2.60 -16.25
C LEU A 534 -5.50 2.51 -16.00
N TYR A 535 -4.69 2.50 -17.06
CA TYR A 535 -3.24 2.53 -16.94
C TYR A 535 -2.75 3.97 -16.71
N THR A 536 -1.90 4.14 -15.69
CA THR A 536 -1.30 5.43 -15.31
C THR A 536 0.22 5.35 -15.33
N PRO A 537 0.86 5.40 -16.52
CA PRO A 537 2.30 5.47 -16.63
C PRO A 537 2.91 6.82 -16.24
N THR A 538 4.15 6.80 -15.73
CA THR A 538 5.05 7.96 -15.72
C THR A 538 5.35 8.41 -17.15
N HIS A 539 5.50 9.72 -17.39
CA HIS A 539 5.70 10.29 -18.72
C HIS A 539 7.08 10.94 -18.86
N ARG A 540 8.00 10.25 -19.52
CA ARG A 540 9.39 10.66 -19.76
C ARG A 540 9.66 10.95 -21.25
N SER A 541 9.11 10.14 -22.16
CA SER A 541 9.43 10.17 -23.58
C SER A 541 8.17 10.10 -24.46
N HIS A 542 8.24 10.63 -25.68
CA HIS A 542 7.25 10.39 -26.73
C HIS A 542 7.09 8.90 -27.07
N LEU A 543 8.10 8.07 -26.78
CA LEU A 543 8.04 6.63 -26.98
C LEU A 543 7.28 5.88 -25.89
N ASP A 544 6.91 6.52 -24.77
CA ASP A 544 6.27 5.84 -23.63
C ASP A 544 5.01 5.07 -24.04
N SER A 545 4.13 5.70 -24.83
CA SER A 545 2.88 5.06 -25.26
C SER A 545 3.13 3.83 -26.12
N ILE A 546 4.22 3.85 -26.88
CA ILE A 546 4.66 2.73 -27.71
C ILE A 546 5.20 1.63 -26.78
N GLU A 547 6.11 1.94 -25.86
CA GLU A 547 6.69 0.94 -24.94
C GLU A 547 5.62 0.27 -24.08
N VAL A 548 4.70 1.04 -23.50
CA VAL A 548 3.60 0.51 -22.70
C VAL A 548 2.69 -0.37 -23.55
N ALA A 549 2.26 0.09 -24.74
CA ALA A 549 1.37 -0.71 -25.59
C ALA A 549 2.01 -2.04 -26.02
N PHE A 550 3.29 -2.04 -26.39
CA PHE A 550 4.01 -3.26 -26.76
C PHE A 550 4.25 -4.18 -25.56
N GLY A 551 4.65 -3.63 -24.41
CA GLY A 551 4.85 -4.39 -23.17
C GLY A 551 3.57 -5.09 -22.74
N LEU A 552 2.44 -4.36 -22.69
CA LEU A 552 1.14 -4.92 -22.34
C LEU A 552 0.70 -6.02 -23.32
N ARG A 553 0.87 -5.81 -24.63
CA ARG A 553 0.50 -6.82 -25.64
C ARG A 553 1.28 -8.11 -25.47
N TRP A 554 2.59 -8.02 -25.19
CA TRP A 554 3.45 -9.18 -24.99
C TRP A 554 3.08 -9.97 -23.73
N LEU A 555 2.63 -9.26 -22.69
CA LEU A 555 2.09 -9.88 -21.48
C LEU A 555 0.72 -10.54 -21.73
N GLY A 556 0.07 -10.32 -22.87
CA GLY A 556 -1.32 -10.74 -23.06
C GLY A 556 -2.31 -9.90 -22.25
N LEU A 557 -1.89 -8.72 -21.79
CA LEU A 557 -2.77 -7.73 -21.17
C LEU A 557 -3.50 -6.92 -22.25
N PRO A 558 -4.70 -6.41 -21.93
CA PRO A 558 -5.50 -5.70 -22.91
C PRO A 558 -4.84 -4.35 -23.22
N VAL A 559 -4.58 -4.11 -24.50
CA VAL A 559 -3.84 -2.93 -24.96
C VAL A 559 -4.79 -1.72 -24.99
N PRO A 560 -4.41 -0.59 -24.36
CA PRO A 560 -5.35 0.51 -24.13
C PRO A 560 -5.58 1.41 -25.35
N ARG A 561 -6.67 2.18 -25.32
CA ARG A 561 -6.77 3.45 -26.07
C ARG A 561 -6.04 4.53 -25.29
N TYR A 562 -5.39 5.46 -25.98
CA TYR A 562 -4.46 6.39 -25.33
C TYR A 562 -4.59 7.82 -25.85
N ALA A 563 -4.35 8.79 -24.97
CA ALA A 563 -4.26 10.19 -25.33
C ALA A 563 -3.00 10.47 -26.15
N ALA A 564 -3.12 11.19 -27.26
CA ALA A 564 -2.01 11.68 -28.06
C ALA A 564 -2.11 13.20 -28.25
N ASP A 565 -0.97 13.89 -28.13
CA ASP A 565 -0.90 15.33 -28.33
C ASP A 565 -1.16 15.70 -29.79
N LYS A 566 -1.92 16.78 -30.02
CA LYS A 566 -2.20 17.33 -31.36
C LYS A 566 -0.93 17.52 -32.20
N LYS A 567 0.20 17.91 -31.60
CA LYS A 567 1.48 18.07 -32.32
C LYS A 567 1.98 16.75 -32.93
N VAL A 568 1.82 15.64 -32.22
CA VAL A 568 2.19 14.29 -32.72
C VAL A 568 1.26 13.87 -33.87
N MET A 569 0.03 14.37 -33.86
CA MET A 569 -0.98 14.14 -34.89
C MET A 569 -1.00 15.21 -35.99
N ALA A 570 0.02 16.07 -36.11
CA ALA A 570 0.03 17.15 -37.09
C ALA A 570 0.04 16.64 -38.55
N SER A 571 0.70 15.50 -38.80
CA SER A 571 0.73 14.89 -40.14
C SER A 571 -0.55 14.07 -40.40
N PRO A 572 -1.33 14.37 -41.46
CA PRO A 572 -2.61 13.69 -41.74
C PRO A 572 -2.48 12.18 -41.93
N GLY A 573 -1.38 11.71 -42.52
CA GLY A 573 -1.11 10.29 -42.70
C GLY A 573 -0.84 9.58 -41.37
N LEU A 574 0.03 10.17 -40.54
CA LEU A 574 0.37 9.64 -39.22
C LEU A 574 -0.83 9.67 -38.27
N ALA A 575 -1.60 10.77 -38.28
CA ALA A 575 -2.82 10.91 -37.48
C ALA A 575 -3.85 9.81 -37.80
N ARG A 576 -4.05 9.49 -39.09
CA ARG A 576 -4.96 8.40 -39.50
C ARG A 576 -4.50 7.05 -38.95
N VAL A 577 -3.20 6.77 -38.98
CA VAL A 577 -2.62 5.54 -38.43
C VAL A 577 -2.78 5.49 -36.91
N LEU A 578 -2.43 6.55 -36.20
CA LEU A 578 -2.54 6.61 -34.73
C LEU A 578 -4.01 6.50 -34.27
N LYS A 579 -4.94 7.20 -34.93
CA LYS A 579 -6.38 7.07 -34.65
C LYS A 579 -6.89 5.65 -34.89
N ALA A 580 -6.42 4.96 -35.92
CA ALA A 580 -6.75 3.55 -36.17
C ALA A 580 -6.20 2.61 -35.08
N LEU A 581 -5.08 2.96 -34.45
CA LEU A 581 -4.50 2.23 -33.33
C LEU A 581 -5.20 2.49 -31.98
N GLY A 582 -6.14 3.44 -31.93
CA GLY A 582 -6.87 3.82 -30.71
C GLY A 582 -6.31 5.05 -30.00
N ALA A 583 -5.56 5.90 -30.70
CA ALA A 583 -5.14 7.20 -30.18
C ALA A 583 -6.28 8.21 -30.32
N TYR A 584 -6.70 8.84 -29.22
CA TYR A 584 -7.62 9.98 -29.23
C TYR A 584 -6.85 11.28 -29.04
N MET A 585 -7.31 12.35 -29.68
CA MET A 585 -6.53 13.59 -29.77
C MET A 585 -6.76 14.50 -28.56
N VAL A 586 -5.67 15.01 -27.99
CA VAL A 586 -5.68 15.98 -26.89
C VAL A 586 -4.95 17.26 -27.29
N ASP A 587 -5.65 18.39 -27.21
CA ASP A 587 -5.10 19.72 -27.44
C ASP A 587 -4.87 20.44 -26.11
N ARG A 588 -3.61 20.47 -25.67
CA ARG A 588 -3.21 21.10 -24.40
C ARG A 588 -3.36 22.62 -24.40
N LYS A 589 -3.43 23.28 -25.58
CA LYS A 589 -3.68 24.72 -25.68
C LYS A 589 -5.14 25.08 -25.36
N ARG A 590 -6.06 24.09 -25.34
CA ARG A 590 -7.48 24.28 -25.01
C ARG A 590 -7.83 24.00 -23.53
N ASN A 591 -6.85 23.96 -22.63
CA ASN A 591 -7.05 23.68 -21.21
C ASN A 591 -7.96 24.67 -20.44
N ARG A 592 -8.34 25.80 -21.04
CA ARG A 592 -9.26 26.80 -20.46
C ARG A 592 -10.68 26.76 -21.04
N ASN A 593 -10.90 25.93 -22.05
CA ASN A 593 -12.20 25.78 -22.71
C ASN A 593 -13.00 24.70 -21.98
N LEU A 594 -14.03 25.13 -21.23
CA LEU A 594 -14.83 24.21 -20.41
C LEU A 594 -15.50 23.13 -21.25
N LEU A 595 -16.09 23.50 -22.40
CA LEU A 595 -16.80 22.55 -23.26
C LEU A 595 -15.85 21.47 -23.82
N TYR A 596 -14.65 21.86 -24.22
CA TYR A 596 -13.64 20.92 -24.70
C TYR A 596 -13.22 19.92 -23.62
N LEU A 597 -13.00 20.40 -22.38
CA LEU A 597 -12.65 19.53 -21.25
C LEU A 597 -13.78 18.56 -20.92
N GLU A 598 -15.04 19.01 -20.96
CA GLU A 598 -16.19 18.13 -20.75
C GLU A 598 -16.31 17.04 -21.83
N CYS A 599 -16.12 17.41 -23.11
CA CYS A 599 -16.09 16.41 -24.19
C CYS A 599 -15.00 15.35 -23.96
N LEU A 600 -13.81 15.78 -23.51
CA LEU A 600 -12.68 14.88 -23.25
C LEU A 600 -12.93 13.96 -22.04
N THR A 601 -13.41 14.52 -20.93
CA THR A 601 -13.76 13.77 -19.71
C THR A 601 -14.83 12.75 -20.01
N GLN A 602 -15.93 13.15 -20.66
CA GLN A 602 -17.03 12.24 -20.99
C GLN A 602 -16.63 11.16 -22.00
N TYR A 603 -15.74 11.47 -22.96
CA TYR A 603 -15.15 10.44 -23.82
C TYR A 603 -14.40 9.41 -22.98
N SER A 604 -13.48 9.85 -22.10
CA SER A 604 -12.65 8.96 -21.28
C SER A 604 -13.47 8.14 -20.28
N THR A 605 -14.47 8.76 -19.64
CA THR A 605 -15.41 8.07 -18.74
C THR A 605 -16.20 7.01 -19.50
N LEU A 606 -16.76 7.33 -20.68
CA LEU A 606 -17.52 6.37 -21.49
C LEU A 606 -16.67 5.17 -21.93
N MET A 607 -15.39 5.39 -22.23
CA MET A 607 -14.44 4.34 -22.57
C MET A 607 -14.26 3.33 -21.44
N LEU A 608 -14.08 3.81 -20.21
CA LEU A 608 -13.98 2.97 -19.03
C LEU A 608 -15.30 2.27 -18.72
N GLU A 609 -16.44 2.95 -18.81
CA GLU A 609 -17.78 2.35 -18.62
C GLU A 609 -18.09 1.24 -19.64
N ALA A 610 -17.49 1.33 -20.82
CA ALA A 610 -17.57 0.33 -21.88
C ALA A 610 -16.58 -0.84 -21.71
N GLY A 611 -15.80 -0.83 -20.62
CA GLY A 611 -14.76 -1.81 -20.32
C GLY A 611 -13.56 -1.79 -21.26
N ILE A 612 -13.34 -0.66 -21.92
CA ILE A 612 -12.20 -0.46 -22.80
C ILE A 612 -11.03 0.07 -21.95
N PRO A 613 -9.89 -0.64 -21.92
CA PRO A 613 -8.75 -0.15 -21.17
C PRO A 613 -8.28 1.18 -21.72
N THR A 614 -8.03 2.12 -20.82
CA THR A 614 -7.60 3.48 -21.17
C THR A 614 -6.22 3.72 -20.57
N LEU A 615 -5.39 4.48 -21.29
CA LEU A 615 -4.09 4.93 -20.82
C LEU A 615 -4.09 6.44 -20.76
N VAL A 616 -3.79 6.95 -19.56
CA VAL A 616 -3.69 8.39 -19.29
C VAL A 616 -2.37 8.66 -18.60
N TYR A 617 -1.71 9.76 -18.97
CA TYR A 617 -0.53 10.26 -18.27
C TYR A 617 -0.97 11.31 -17.25
N PRO A 618 -1.11 10.94 -15.97
CA PRO A 618 -1.76 11.82 -14.98
C PRO A 618 -0.88 13.02 -14.61
N GLU A 619 0.43 12.98 -14.88
CA GLU A 619 1.34 14.14 -14.83
C GLU A 619 0.92 15.26 -15.83
N GLY A 620 0.20 14.90 -16.90
CA GLY A 620 -0.28 15.79 -17.95
C GLY A 620 0.78 16.32 -18.91
N THR A 621 2.07 16.25 -18.55
CA THR A 621 3.22 16.64 -19.40
C THR A 621 4.39 15.68 -19.19
N ARG A 622 5.34 15.63 -20.13
CA ARG A 622 6.58 14.88 -19.95
C ARG A 622 7.42 15.55 -18.86
N SER A 623 8.12 14.77 -18.07
CA SER A 623 9.07 15.31 -17.10
C SER A 623 10.32 15.84 -17.76
N ARG A 624 10.48 17.17 -17.67
CA ARG A 624 11.64 17.90 -18.15
C ARG A 624 12.79 17.94 -17.14
N THR A 625 12.51 17.58 -15.88
CA THR A 625 13.51 17.58 -14.80
C THR A 625 14.03 16.20 -14.46
N GLY A 626 13.44 15.13 -15.01
CA GLY A 626 13.76 13.74 -14.73
C GLY A 626 13.04 13.17 -13.50
N GLY A 627 12.63 14.02 -12.56
CA GLY A 627 11.85 13.63 -11.36
C GLY A 627 10.35 13.42 -11.64
N ILE A 628 9.67 12.71 -10.75
CA ILE A 628 8.22 12.48 -10.83
C ILE A 628 7.47 13.82 -10.65
N ILE A 629 6.52 14.12 -11.54
CA ILE A 629 5.72 15.35 -11.50
C ILE A 629 4.46 15.11 -10.65
N PRO A 630 3.99 16.10 -9.88
CA PRO A 630 2.69 16.05 -9.22
C PRO A 630 1.55 15.73 -10.19
N ILE A 631 0.71 14.78 -9.79
CA ILE A 631 -0.41 14.31 -10.60
C ILE A 631 -1.53 15.35 -10.65
N LYS A 632 -2.11 15.53 -11.84
CA LYS A 632 -3.37 16.27 -12.03
C LYS A 632 -4.55 15.33 -11.83
N THR A 633 -5.31 15.58 -10.77
CA THR A 633 -6.49 14.76 -10.39
C THR A 633 -7.59 14.77 -11.44
N GLY A 634 -7.71 15.82 -12.25
CA GLY A 634 -8.84 16.01 -13.18
C GLY A 634 -9.09 14.88 -14.19
N ILE A 635 -8.10 14.04 -14.53
CA ILE A 635 -8.32 12.88 -15.42
C ILE A 635 -8.58 11.58 -14.64
N LEU A 636 -8.18 11.51 -13.37
CA LEU A 636 -8.49 10.38 -12.49
C LEU A 636 -9.96 10.40 -12.03
N SER A 637 -10.62 11.57 -12.12
CA SER A 637 -12.07 11.66 -11.92
C SER A 637 -12.84 10.74 -12.87
N THR A 638 -12.31 10.46 -14.08
CA THR A 638 -12.99 9.58 -15.05
C THR A 638 -13.14 8.16 -14.53
N SER A 639 -12.15 7.64 -13.78
CA SER A 639 -12.26 6.32 -13.15
C SER A 639 -13.25 6.30 -11.99
N VAL A 640 -13.31 7.38 -11.20
CA VAL A 640 -14.26 7.52 -10.08
C VAL A 640 -15.69 7.67 -10.62
N GLU A 641 -15.89 8.48 -11.64
CA GLU A 641 -17.19 8.70 -12.29
C GLU A 641 -17.69 7.42 -12.99
N ALA A 642 -16.81 6.72 -13.72
CA ALA A 642 -17.14 5.44 -14.36
C ALA A 642 -17.59 4.39 -13.33
N TYR A 643 -16.90 4.28 -12.19
CA TYR A 643 -17.31 3.43 -11.08
C TYR A 643 -18.69 3.84 -10.54
N LYS A 644 -18.90 5.13 -10.25
CA LYS A 644 -20.18 5.65 -9.72
C LYS A 644 -21.36 5.38 -10.65
N HIS A 645 -21.16 5.47 -11.97
CA HIS A 645 -22.23 5.27 -12.95
C HIS A 645 -22.56 3.80 -13.21
N THR A 646 -21.56 2.93 -13.21
CA THR A 646 -21.74 1.54 -13.64
C THR A 646 -21.79 0.54 -12.49
N GLY A 647 -21.27 0.91 -11.31
CA GLY A 647 -20.98 -0.01 -10.22
C GLY A 647 -19.91 -1.05 -10.58
N SER A 648 -19.23 -0.90 -11.72
CA SER A 648 -18.15 -1.79 -12.15
C SER A 648 -16.84 -1.29 -11.59
N GLU A 649 -16.06 -2.17 -10.96
CA GLU A 649 -14.74 -1.82 -10.42
C GLU A 649 -13.82 -1.39 -11.55
N VAL A 650 -13.12 -0.28 -11.29
CA VAL A 650 -12.04 0.22 -12.14
C VAL A 650 -10.75 0.05 -11.36
N LEU A 651 -9.81 -0.68 -11.94
CA LEU A 651 -8.46 -0.81 -11.42
C LEU A 651 -7.57 0.25 -12.07
N VAL A 652 -7.06 1.16 -11.24
CA VAL A 652 -5.98 2.05 -11.65
C VAL A 652 -4.68 1.28 -11.53
N VAL A 653 -3.95 1.13 -12.63
CA VAL A 653 -2.69 0.38 -12.70
C VAL A 653 -1.55 1.36 -12.94
N PRO A 654 -0.81 1.76 -11.89
CA PRO A 654 0.37 2.60 -12.05
C PRO A 654 1.46 1.84 -12.80
N ILE A 655 2.12 2.52 -13.73
CA ILE A 655 3.26 1.97 -14.48
C ILE A 655 4.45 2.90 -14.34
N VAL A 656 5.62 2.36 -13.99
CA VAL A 656 6.86 3.13 -13.97
C VAL A 656 7.71 2.75 -15.16
N LEU A 657 8.13 3.77 -15.93
CA LEU A 657 9.09 3.64 -17.00
C LEU A 657 10.45 4.18 -16.54
N SER A 658 11.46 3.31 -16.55
CA SER A 658 12.83 3.66 -16.20
C SER A 658 13.71 3.48 -17.43
N TYR A 659 14.33 4.57 -17.88
CA TYR A 659 15.14 4.62 -19.09
C TYR A 659 16.61 4.69 -18.71
N GLU A 660 17.43 3.81 -19.30
CA GLU A 660 18.89 3.98 -19.21
C GLU A 660 19.32 5.29 -19.89
N ASN A 661 18.70 5.60 -21.04
CA ASN A 661 18.82 6.89 -21.72
C ASN A 661 17.46 7.33 -22.27
N VAL A 662 17.06 8.55 -21.93
CA VAL A 662 15.87 9.20 -22.51
C VAL A 662 16.26 9.83 -23.85
N PRO A 663 15.59 9.49 -24.97
CA PRO A 663 15.96 10.02 -26.28
C PRO A 663 15.96 11.55 -26.36
N GLU A 664 15.03 12.21 -25.66
CA GLU A 664 14.82 13.66 -25.65
C GLU A 664 15.58 14.43 -24.56
N ASP A 665 16.48 13.79 -23.82
CA ASP A 665 17.15 14.47 -22.70
C ASP A 665 17.91 15.75 -23.10
N LEU A 666 18.56 15.75 -24.27
CA LEU A 666 19.21 16.94 -24.83
C LEU A 666 18.23 18.08 -25.16
N GLU A 667 17.00 17.76 -25.58
CA GLU A 667 15.94 18.76 -25.79
C GLU A 667 15.52 19.38 -24.44
N PHE A 668 15.44 18.56 -23.39
CA PHE A 668 15.04 19.02 -22.05
C PHE A 668 16.12 19.86 -21.35
N THR A 669 17.39 19.65 -21.70
CA THR A 669 18.51 20.49 -21.24
C THR A 669 18.84 21.64 -22.19
N GLY A 670 18.06 21.86 -23.26
CA GLY A 670 18.24 23.00 -24.18
C GLY A 670 19.47 22.92 -25.11
N LYS A 671 19.95 21.70 -25.43
CA LYS A 671 21.20 21.45 -26.16
C LYS A 671 21.03 21.04 -27.62
N GLU A 672 19.88 20.51 -28.04
CA GLU A 672 19.56 20.18 -29.43
C GLU A 672 18.12 20.56 -29.80
N ASP A 673 17.88 20.79 -31.10
CA ASP A 673 16.55 20.96 -31.69
C ASP A 673 15.80 19.62 -31.85
N HIS A 674 14.50 19.72 -32.12
CA HIS A 674 13.54 18.61 -32.18
C HIS A 674 14.02 17.36 -32.96
N LEU A 675 13.96 16.20 -32.29
CA LEU A 675 14.34 14.91 -32.85
C LEU A 675 13.34 14.43 -33.92
N SER A 676 13.84 13.85 -35.01
CA SER A 676 12.99 13.19 -36.00
C SER A 676 12.60 11.78 -35.53
N PHE A 677 11.47 11.25 -36.03
CA PHE A 677 11.01 9.88 -35.72
C PHE A 677 12.07 8.80 -36.02
N ARG A 678 12.95 9.05 -36.99
CA ARG A 678 14.08 8.17 -37.32
C ARG A 678 15.13 8.20 -36.21
N ASP A 679 15.48 9.37 -35.69
CA ASP A 679 16.46 9.54 -34.62
C ASP A 679 16.00 8.87 -33.32
N PHE A 680 14.70 8.92 -33.04
CA PHE A 680 14.06 8.19 -31.93
C PHE A 680 14.27 6.67 -31.99
N LEU A 681 14.24 6.09 -33.20
CA LEU A 681 14.44 4.66 -33.39
C LEU A 681 15.92 4.25 -33.26
N PHE A 682 16.85 5.15 -33.58
CA PHE A 682 18.30 4.88 -33.52
C PHE A 682 18.96 5.21 -32.17
N LYS A 683 18.45 6.19 -31.41
CA LYS A 683 18.93 6.57 -30.06
C LYS A 683 18.35 5.70 -28.93
N ARG A 684 17.68 4.58 -29.26
CA ARG A 684 16.97 3.72 -28.29
C ARG A 684 17.91 2.90 -27.41
N THR A 685 17.58 2.80 -26.12
CA THR A 685 18.34 2.01 -25.12
C THR A 685 17.43 1.09 -24.31
N GLU A 686 17.98 0.39 -23.31
CA GLU A 686 17.18 -0.45 -22.42
C GLU A 686 16.11 0.37 -21.69
N VAL A 687 14.86 -0.12 -21.76
CA VAL A 687 13.70 0.43 -21.05
C VAL A 687 13.19 -0.63 -20.08
N PHE A 688 12.97 -0.22 -18.84
CA PHE A 688 12.36 -1.03 -17.80
C PHE A 688 10.94 -0.54 -17.57
N MET A 689 9.99 -1.46 -17.57
CA MET A 689 8.57 -1.19 -17.37
C MET A 689 8.09 -2.00 -16.17
N ASP A 690 7.83 -1.35 -15.05
CA ASP A 690 7.33 -2.00 -13.85
C ASP A 690 5.85 -1.68 -13.66
N LEU A 691 5.03 -2.73 -13.64
CA LEU A 691 3.62 -2.63 -13.28
C LEU A 691 3.51 -2.61 -11.75
N CYS A 692 3.00 -1.52 -11.18
CA CYS A 692 2.87 -1.36 -9.74
C CYS A 692 1.65 -2.11 -9.19
N GLU A 693 1.46 -2.09 -7.87
CA GLU A 693 0.28 -2.67 -7.22
C GLU A 693 -0.99 -2.02 -7.82
N PRO A 694 -1.97 -2.83 -8.28
CA PRO A 694 -3.23 -2.31 -8.81
C PRO A 694 -4.04 -1.65 -7.68
N ILE A 695 -4.58 -0.48 -7.97
CA ILE A 695 -5.34 0.35 -7.02
C ILE A 695 -6.83 0.27 -7.38
N PRO A 696 -7.66 -0.44 -6.58
CA PRO A 696 -9.10 -0.47 -6.80
C PRO A 696 -9.73 0.88 -6.44
N VAL A 697 -10.55 1.42 -7.34
CA VAL A 697 -11.23 2.70 -7.10
C VAL A 697 -12.23 2.61 -5.95
N SER A 698 -12.91 1.47 -5.78
CA SER A 698 -13.83 1.25 -4.66
C SER A 698 -13.22 1.52 -3.29
N ARG A 699 -11.90 1.29 -3.12
CA ARG A 699 -11.18 1.50 -1.86
C ARG A 699 -11.25 2.97 -1.38
N TYR A 700 -11.28 3.91 -2.32
CA TYR A 700 -11.18 5.35 -2.03
C TYR A 700 -12.51 6.08 -2.19
N ILE A 701 -13.58 5.40 -2.63
CA ILE A 701 -14.84 6.05 -3.01
C ILE A 701 -15.54 6.78 -1.84
N HIS A 702 -15.22 6.37 -0.61
CA HIS A 702 -15.78 6.91 0.63
C HIS A 702 -14.99 8.09 1.19
N GLU A 703 -13.82 8.40 0.64
CA GLU A 703 -13.01 9.52 1.09
C GLU A 703 -13.57 10.87 0.60
N ASP A 704 -13.21 11.97 1.27
CA ASP A 704 -13.68 13.32 0.93
C ASP A 704 -13.26 13.74 -0.50
N ASP A 705 -12.02 13.40 -0.89
CA ASP A 705 -11.54 13.51 -2.27
C ASP A 705 -10.90 12.19 -2.72
N PRO A 706 -11.68 11.25 -3.28
CA PRO A 706 -11.18 9.97 -3.78
C PRO A 706 -10.08 10.14 -4.81
N THR A 707 -10.14 11.21 -5.60
CA THR A 707 -9.24 11.45 -6.72
C THR A 707 -7.86 11.86 -6.25
N LEU A 708 -7.81 12.71 -5.21
CA LEU A 708 -6.58 13.11 -4.55
C LEU A 708 -5.90 11.91 -3.90
N SER A 709 -6.64 11.06 -3.18
CA SER A 709 -6.07 9.91 -2.49
C SER A 709 -5.53 8.85 -3.45
N ILE A 710 -6.26 8.57 -4.54
CA ILE A 710 -5.75 7.74 -5.64
C ILE A 710 -4.46 8.36 -6.21
N SER A 711 -4.40 9.68 -6.38
CA SER A 711 -3.20 10.34 -6.91
C SER A 711 -1.97 10.22 -6.00
N LEU A 712 -2.17 10.31 -4.68
CA LEU A 712 -1.10 10.13 -3.69
C LEU A 712 -0.60 8.67 -3.73
N GLU A 713 -1.51 7.71 -3.84
CA GLU A 713 -1.16 6.29 -3.90
C GLU A 713 -0.42 5.92 -5.20
N ILE A 714 -0.83 6.48 -6.35
CA ILE A 714 -0.08 6.36 -7.62
C ILE A 714 1.35 6.90 -7.43
N THR A 715 1.50 8.06 -6.80
CA THR A 715 2.80 8.71 -6.62
C THR A 715 3.72 7.86 -5.74
N ARG A 716 3.22 7.35 -4.60
CA ARG A 716 3.96 6.42 -3.73
C ARG A 716 4.34 5.14 -4.47
N SER A 717 3.39 4.58 -5.22
CA SER A 717 3.61 3.39 -6.04
C SER A 717 4.73 3.60 -7.05
N TRP A 718 4.72 4.75 -7.73
CA TRP A 718 5.77 5.11 -8.68
C TRP A 718 7.14 5.25 -8.02
N GLN A 719 7.22 5.91 -6.87
CA GLN A 719 8.47 6.06 -6.13
C GLN A 719 9.03 4.71 -5.67
N ALA A 720 8.19 3.85 -5.09
CA ALA A 720 8.59 2.54 -4.58
C ALA A 720 9.05 1.59 -5.69
N HIS A 721 8.43 1.67 -6.87
CA HIS A 721 8.71 0.76 -7.99
C HIS A 721 9.66 1.34 -9.04
N HIS A 722 10.09 2.60 -8.91
CA HIS A 722 11.06 3.17 -9.84
C HIS A 722 12.37 2.41 -9.78
N ARG A 723 12.78 1.85 -10.93
CA ARG A 723 13.99 1.03 -10.99
C ARG A 723 15.21 1.93 -11.08
N ILE A 724 15.95 2.04 -9.98
CA ILE A 724 17.14 2.88 -9.89
C ILE A 724 18.26 2.22 -10.71
N LEU A 725 18.66 2.89 -11.79
CA LEU A 725 19.70 2.43 -12.69
C LEU A 725 21.09 2.90 -12.25
N PRO A 726 22.16 2.14 -12.56
CA PRO A 726 23.52 2.49 -12.14
C PRO A 726 23.96 3.91 -12.51
N ASN A 727 23.63 4.37 -13.72
CA ASN A 727 23.98 5.71 -14.18
C ASN A 727 23.23 6.81 -13.43
N GLN A 728 21.96 6.58 -13.07
CA GLN A 728 21.14 7.52 -12.30
C GLN A 728 21.67 7.66 -10.86
N LEU A 729 22.02 6.53 -10.23
CA LEU A 729 22.59 6.51 -8.88
C LEU A 729 23.94 7.26 -8.84
N ILE A 730 24.85 6.96 -9.76
CA ILE A 730 26.14 7.68 -9.82
C ILE A 730 25.93 9.16 -10.12
N ALA A 731 24.99 9.54 -10.98
CA ALA A 731 24.67 10.94 -11.23
C ALA A 731 24.18 11.66 -9.95
N LYS A 732 23.28 11.04 -9.18
CA LYS A 732 22.81 11.59 -7.88
C LYS A 732 23.96 11.76 -6.90
N LEU A 733 24.80 10.74 -6.70
CA LEU A 733 25.92 10.77 -5.76
C LEU A 733 26.99 11.80 -6.15
N LEU A 734 27.27 11.93 -7.45
CA LEU A 734 28.21 12.93 -7.96
C LEU A 734 27.70 14.36 -7.73
N LEU A 735 26.40 14.62 -7.90
CA LEU A 735 25.79 15.91 -7.59
C LEU A 735 25.82 16.22 -6.09
N GLU A 736 25.49 15.24 -5.24
CA GLU A 736 25.54 15.37 -3.78
C GLU A 736 26.97 15.67 -3.29
N SER A 737 27.99 15.18 -4.02
CA SER A 737 29.41 15.39 -3.72
C SER A 737 30.00 16.69 -4.31
N GLY A 738 29.20 17.52 -4.96
CA GLY A 738 29.68 18.78 -5.55
C GLY A 738 30.39 18.63 -6.90
N GLY A 739 30.21 17.50 -7.59
CA GLY A 739 30.63 17.32 -8.99
C GLY A 739 32.04 16.77 -9.20
N ASP A 740 32.79 16.50 -8.14
CA ASP A 740 34.11 15.87 -8.19
C ASP A 740 34.24 14.88 -7.03
N ILE A 741 34.61 13.63 -7.31
CA ILE A 741 34.75 12.57 -6.31
C ILE A 741 35.85 11.58 -6.73
N SER A 742 36.63 11.07 -5.76
CA SER A 742 37.59 10.02 -6.05
C SER A 742 36.87 8.71 -6.40
N LEU A 743 37.48 7.86 -7.23
CA LEU A 743 36.86 6.58 -7.62
C LEU A 743 36.68 5.64 -6.42
N GLU A 744 37.56 5.70 -5.41
CA GLU A 744 37.49 4.90 -4.19
C GLU A 744 36.38 5.39 -3.25
N ASP A 745 36.26 6.71 -3.07
CA ASP A 745 35.17 7.31 -2.28
C ASP A 745 33.81 7.03 -2.94
N LEU A 746 33.73 7.10 -4.27
CA LEU A 746 32.51 6.79 -5.01
C LEU A 746 32.06 5.33 -4.79
N LYS A 747 33.00 4.36 -4.84
CA LYS A 747 32.67 2.95 -4.56
C LYS A 747 32.15 2.76 -3.14
N SER A 748 32.79 3.42 -2.17
CA SER A 748 32.39 3.38 -0.77
C SER A 748 31.00 4.00 -0.56
N LEU A 749 30.74 5.15 -1.18
CA LEU A 749 29.46 5.85 -1.12
C LEU A 749 28.33 5.06 -1.80
N ILE A 750 28.62 4.35 -2.90
CA ILE A 750 27.66 3.43 -3.53
C ILE A 750 27.29 2.31 -2.55
N ALA A 751 28.29 1.66 -1.93
CA ALA A 751 28.05 0.58 -0.98
C ALA A 751 27.23 1.05 0.23
N GLU A 752 27.59 2.21 0.81
CA GLU A 752 26.85 2.82 1.91
C GLU A 752 25.41 3.17 1.52
N THR A 753 25.21 3.74 0.32
CA THR A 753 23.88 4.16 -0.15
C THR A 753 22.95 2.97 -0.34
N ILE A 754 23.44 1.85 -0.89
CA ILE A 754 22.63 0.64 -1.10
C ILE A 754 22.23 0.00 0.23
N LEU A 755 23.09 0.08 1.25
CA LEU A 755 22.81 -0.46 2.59
C LEU A 755 21.87 0.45 3.40
N SER A 756 22.04 1.76 3.30
CA SER A 756 21.30 2.75 4.10
C SER A 756 19.98 3.19 3.49
N ARG A 757 19.90 3.34 2.16
CA ARG A 757 18.71 3.84 1.46
C ARG A 757 17.94 2.69 0.80
N LYS A 758 16.70 2.47 1.22
CA LYS A 758 15.78 1.54 0.55
C LYS A 758 15.48 2.06 -0.87
N GLY A 759 15.50 1.15 -1.85
CA GLY A 759 15.21 1.47 -3.25
C GLY A 759 15.14 0.22 -4.11
N ASN A 760 14.40 0.31 -5.23
CA ASN A 760 14.32 -0.74 -6.25
C ASN A 760 15.53 -0.66 -7.20
N TYR A 761 16.73 -0.93 -6.68
CA TYR A 761 17.96 -0.92 -7.47
C TYR A 761 17.95 -2.05 -8.52
N LEU A 762 18.39 -1.76 -9.74
CA LEU A 762 18.52 -2.78 -10.79
C LEU A 762 19.43 -3.94 -10.38
N THR A 763 20.52 -3.62 -9.70
CA THR A 763 21.48 -4.55 -9.11
C THR A 763 21.95 -3.97 -7.79
N ARG A 764 22.38 -4.81 -6.85
CA ARG A 764 22.98 -4.40 -5.57
C ARG A 764 24.48 -4.70 -5.51
N ASP A 765 25.05 -5.19 -6.61
CA ASP A 765 26.49 -5.37 -6.73
C ASP A 765 27.17 -4.01 -6.95
N THR A 766 27.96 -3.59 -5.97
CA THR A 766 28.68 -2.31 -5.99
C THR A 766 29.60 -2.19 -7.20
N GLU A 767 30.28 -3.26 -7.61
CA GLU A 767 31.22 -3.22 -8.73
C GLU A 767 30.47 -3.12 -10.07
N GLU A 768 29.36 -3.85 -10.21
CA GLU A 768 28.50 -3.75 -11.39
C GLU A 768 27.92 -2.34 -11.55
N ILE A 769 27.46 -1.72 -10.45
CA ILE A 769 26.93 -0.36 -10.46
C ILE A 769 28.01 0.62 -10.90
N PHE A 770 29.20 0.52 -10.28
CA PHE A 770 30.32 1.40 -10.56
C PHE A 770 30.74 1.31 -12.04
N GLU A 771 31.01 0.10 -12.54
CA GLU A 771 31.48 -0.09 -13.91
C GLU A 771 30.43 0.28 -14.95
N ARG A 772 29.19 -0.19 -14.78
CA ARG A 772 28.11 0.06 -15.75
C ARG A 772 27.71 1.53 -15.74
N GLY A 773 27.56 2.13 -14.56
CA GLY A 773 27.16 3.52 -14.42
C GLY A 773 28.18 4.48 -15.04
N ILE A 774 29.48 4.34 -14.72
CA ILE A 774 30.53 5.18 -15.31
C ILE A 774 30.61 4.99 -16.82
N ARG A 775 30.49 3.75 -17.32
CA ARG A 775 30.52 3.47 -18.76
C ARG A 775 29.42 4.23 -19.51
N VAL A 776 28.19 4.20 -19.00
CA VAL A 776 27.06 4.92 -19.60
C VAL A 776 27.30 6.43 -19.56
N LEU A 777 27.61 6.99 -18.38
CA LEU A 777 27.84 8.43 -18.20
C LEU A 777 29.02 8.94 -19.07
N LYS A 778 30.10 8.18 -19.18
CA LYS A 778 31.29 8.53 -19.99
C LYS A 778 31.00 8.46 -21.49
N SER A 779 30.27 7.44 -21.95
CA SER A 779 29.93 7.29 -23.38
C SER A 779 29.10 8.46 -23.92
N ARG A 780 28.45 9.21 -23.03
CA ARG A 780 27.64 10.40 -23.34
C ARG A 780 28.29 11.71 -22.93
N SER A 781 29.54 11.67 -22.49
CA SER A 781 30.31 12.85 -22.06
C SER A 781 29.70 13.62 -20.88
N PHE A 782 28.94 12.94 -19.99
CA PHE A 782 28.40 13.58 -18.78
C PHE A 782 29.49 13.79 -17.74
N VAL A 783 30.45 12.87 -17.72
CA VAL A 783 31.55 12.81 -16.76
C VAL A 783 32.87 12.49 -17.48
N LYS A 784 33.98 12.90 -16.86
CA LYS A 784 35.33 12.57 -17.31
C LYS A 784 36.11 12.00 -16.13
N VAL A 785 36.91 10.96 -16.41
CA VAL A 785 37.82 10.39 -15.42
C VAL A 785 39.20 11.04 -15.63
N GLU A 786 39.70 11.74 -14.62
CA GLU A 786 41.02 12.39 -14.61
C GLU A 786 41.75 12.00 -13.32
N SER A 787 42.93 11.38 -13.43
CA SER A 787 43.82 11.13 -12.28
C SER A 787 43.12 10.49 -11.06
N ASP A 788 42.34 9.43 -11.28
CA ASP A 788 41.53 8.72 -10.27
C ASP A 788 40.35 9.50 -9.66
N PHE A 789 39.97 10.62 -10.26
CA PHE A 789 38.75 11.37 -9.95
C PHE A 789 37.72 11.26 -11.07
N LEU A 790 36.45 11.20 -10.70
CA LEU A 790 35.31 11.33 -11.59
C LEU A 790 34.76 12.75 -11.49
N LYS A 791 34.88 13.51 -12.59
CA LYS A 791 34.42 14.90 -12.67
C LYS A 791 33.17 15.06 -13.52
N ALA A 792 32.24 15.87 -13.05
CA ALA A 792 31.09 16.34 -13.79
C ALA A 792 31.52 17.28 -14.93
N VAL A 793 31.09 16.95 -16.15
CA VAL A 793 31.29 17.79 -17.35
C VAL A 793 29.97 18.47 -17.73
N ASP A 794 28.87 17.72 -17.66
CA ASP A 794 27.54 18.19 -18.03
C ASP A 794 26.61 18.20 -16.82
N TRP A 795 26.56 19.34 -16.13
CA TRP A 795 25.76 19.52 -14.92
C TRP A 795 24.25 19.38 -15.15
N GLU A 796 23.75 19.83 -16.30
CA GLU A 796 22.31 19.81 -16.60
C GLU A 796 21.82 18.39 -16.84
N LEU A 797 22.56 17.60 -17.63
CA LEU A 797 22.22 16.19 -17.85
C LEU A 797 22.44 15.36 -16.59
N LEU A 798 23.52 15.61 -15.84
CA LEU A 798 23.70 14.97 -14.54
C LEU A 798 22.52 15.26 -13.60
N THR A 799 22.09 16.51 -13.51
CA THR A 799 20.91 16.90 -12.71
C THR A 799 19.65 16.18 -13.18
N TYR A 800 19.41 16.13 -14.49
CA TYR A 800 18.26 15.43 -15.07
C TYR A 800 18.23 13.94 -14.69
N TYR A 801 19.35 13.22 -14.80
CA TYR A 801 19.42 11.80 -14.43
C TYR A 801 19.48 11.56 -12.92
N GLY A 802 20.11 12.45 -12.15
CA GLY A 802 20.14 12.39 -10.69
C GLY A 802 18.75 12.56 -10.07
N ASN A 803 17.92 13.45 -10.64
CA ASN A 803 16.54 13.66 -10.22
C ASN A 803 15.62 12.46 -10.51
N MET A 804 16.05 11.49 -11.34
CA MET A 804 15.28 10.25 -11.54
C MET A 804 15.32 9.35 -10.32
N VAL A 805 16.38 9.44 -9.50
CA VAL A 805 16.47 8.71 -8.23
C VAL A 805 15.49 9.36 -7.25
N PRO A 806 14.41 8.65 -6.84
CA PRO A 806 13.44 9.19 -5.91
C PRO A 806 14.13 9.52 -4.58
N ASP A 807 13.72 10.61 -3.94
CA ASP A 807 14.17 10.90 -2.59
C ASP A 807 13.64 9.82 -1.62
N PRO A 808 14.41 9.45 -0.58
CA PRO A 808 13.96 8.46 0.40
C PRO A 808 12.70 8.98 1.10
N THR A 809 11.61 8.24 0.96
CA THR A 809 10.32 8.49 1.62
C THR A 809 10.30 7.95 3.04
#